data_AF-A0A3M1R324-F1
#
_entry.id   AF-A0A3M1R324-F1
#
_cell.length_a   1.000
_cell.length_b   1.000
_cell.length_c   1.000
_cell.angle_alpha   90.00
_cell.angle_beta   90.00
_cell.angle_gamma   90.00
#
_symmetry.space_group_name_H-M   'P 1'
#
loop_
_entity.id
_entity.type
_entity.pdbx_description
1 polymer ?
#
loop_
_entity_poly.entity_id
_entity_poly.type
_entity_poly.pdbx_seq_one_letter_code
_entity_poly.pdbx_strand_id
1 'polypeptide(L)'
;MSFALKSKKLVKLIVLLVAGLLGYLIAFWSLRGTVWTASDFQVLDLFYRRIVEYGYGPPLSSQIVYITITDETYDSFGRNILDRSDLARINAALAELGVEAVAYDIIFARPSHPAADQQFATSIAQLGSVYLPIGFAYSPEPRPFRWEAGEAYERLRSEYLHKPRERGTPQPFYATHALMQMDAFAAAAFNAGHISATSDADGVYRHLPLLLKIDSLYFPTLALSMFLDYVQVPWEKVLVHWGREVVIPATPGSFLERDVVIPIDERGRVFIPYPQVWARDFPKMEAHRLLQYFQQEDLRGNLLEFLEGKFVFIGDIAVGTSDLGQTPLEAEVPLIILHTSLLNGLLTHTFYRQWSFWQVLGFIALLGIIVGVAALPRPSWILYATGGAGFISIIVFTWVQFTRFSLFPVVTVGGSFLFLFFGLVVGLQIAVSREQAFIRNAFAKYVPETVVNELLMHPELLQLGGEERVLSVLFSDLAGFTTIAEQMSPPELVSLLNQYLTEMTDLILAEGGIIDKYQGDAIMAEFGAPLPLTDHADRAVRTALKMQRRLQELRQRWKARGLPALECRVGINTGPMIIGNMGSHQIFDYTVIGDAVNLASRLEGANKRYGTTIMISEFTHACLTPGLFRTRVLDVIRVKGKAKAVRVFEVYGEGTEPIDADDLSYYQAYQEGFAAYLARDFTLARAKFDEALSLRPGDLAAQEMLTRLETLKAEDLPADWDGSIALTEK
;
A
#
# COMPACT_ATOMS: atom_id res chain seq x y z
N MET A 1 8.60 11.88 -29.42
CA MET A 1 9.57 10.80 -29.10
C MET A 1 9.89 10.67 -27.59
N SER A 2 9.57 11.64 -26.72
CA SER A 2 9.96 11.61 -25.29
C SER A 2 9.07 10.74 -24.36
N PHE A 3 7.83 10.42 -24.75
CA PHE A 3 6.93 9.57 -23.95
C PHE A 3 7.36 8.09 -23.90
N ALA A 4 7.97 7.59 -24.98
CA ALA A 4 8.39 6.18 -25.09
C ALA A 4 9.58 5.82 -24.19
N LEU A 5 10.50 6.77 -23.96
CA LEU A 5 11.69 6.58 -23.11
C LEU A 5 11.37 6.64 -21.61
N LYS A 6 10.38 7.45 -21.18
CA LYS A 6 9.87 7.45 -19.79
C LYS A 6 9.20 6.12 -19.42
N SER A 7 8.52 5.47 -20.39
CA SER A 7 7.88 4.16 -20.14
C SER A 7 8.90 3.07 -19.75
N LYS A 8 10.05 2.98 -20.43
CA LYS A 8 11.01 1.87 -20.21
C LYS A 8 11.61 1.84 -18.80
N LYS A 9 11.93 3.00 -18.21
CA LYS A 9 12.46 3.08 -16.84
C LYS A 9 11.39 2.70 -15.81
N LEU A 10 10.16 3.18 -15.98
CA LEU A 10 9.05 2.84 -15.10
C LEU A 10 8.68 1.35 -15.18
N VAL A 11 8.62 0.79 -16.39
CA VAL A 11 8.38 -0.64 -16.60
C VAL A 11 9.49 -1.47 -15.94
N LYS A 12 10.76 -1.09 -16.11
CA LYS A 12 11.88 -1.78 -15.43
C LYS A 12 11.75 -1.70 -13.91
N LEU A 13 11.34 -0.57 -13.36
CA LEU A 13 11.12 -0.40 -11.92
C LEU A 13 9.98 -1.28 -11.41
N ILE A 14 8.84 -1.31 -12.11
CA ILE A 14 7.69 -2.17 -11.77
C ILE A 14 8.11 -3.63 -11.75
N VAL A 15 8.81 -4.09 -12.80
CA VAL A 15 9.31 -5.46 -12.88
C VAL A 15 10.24 -5.79 -11.71
N LEU A 16 11.16 -4.89 -11.35
CA LEU A 16 12.06 -5.08 -10.22
C LEU A 16 11.33 -5.11 -8.87
N LEU A 17 10.33 -4.24 -8.66
CA LEU A 17 9.52 -4.21 -7.45
C LEU A 17 8.71 -5.49 -7.28
N VAL A 18 8.00 -5.92 -8.33
CA VAL A 18 7.20 -7.16 -8.31
C VAL A 18 8.10 -8.36 -8.10
N ALA A 19 9.24 -8.44 -8.81
CA ALA A 19 10.19 -9.54 -8.65
C ALA A 19 10.79 -9.57 -7.23
N GLY A 20 11.12 -8.41 -6.65
CA GLY A 20 11.64 -8.31 -5.29
C GLY A 20 10.63 -8.75 -4.24
N LEU A 21 9.38 -8.30 -4.35
CA LEU A 21 8.30 -8.69 -3.42
C LEU A 21 7.98 -10.19 -3.54
N LEU A 22 7.95 -10.74 -4.77
CA LEU A 22 7.75 -12.16 -4.98
C LEU A 22 8.92 -12.98 -4.40
N GLY A 23 10.15 -12.53 -4.59
CA GLY A 23 11.35 -13.15 -4.00
C GLY A 23 11.32 -13.15 -2.47
N TYR A 24 10.85 -12.06 -1.85
CA TYR A 24 10.63 -12.01 -0.41
C TYR A 24 9.61 -13.03 0.07
N LEU A 25 8.46 -13.14 -0.62
CA LEU A 25 7.44 -14.14 -0.29
C LEU A 25 7.98 -15.56 -0.42
N ILE A 26 8.73 -15.86 -1.49
CA ILE A 26 9.38 -17.17 -1.67
C ILE A 26 10.29 -17.49 -0.50
N ALA A 27 11.15 -16.54 -0.10
CA ALA A 27 12.05 -16.72 1.02
C ALA A 27 11.27 -16.93 2.34
N PHE A 28 10.24 -16.13 2.59
CA PHE A 28 9.40 -16.23 3.78
C PHE A 28 8.73 -17.61 3.91
N TRP A 29 8.10 -18.10 2.83
CA TRP A 29 7.42 -19.40 2.84
C TRP A 29 8.41 -20.57 2.86
N SER A 30 9.55 -20.45 2.18
CA SER A 30 10.61 -21.46 2.24
C SER A 30 11.17 -21.64 3.65
N LEU A 31 11.23 -20.57 4.45
CA LEU A 31 11.68 -20.65 5.85
C LEU A 31 10.63 -21.28 6.77
N ARG A 32 9.33 -21.13 6.47
CA ARG A 32 8.25 -21.74 7.26
C ARG A 32 8.02 -23.22 6.96
N GLY A 33 8.46 -23.72 5.81
CA GLY A 33 8.32 -25.13 5.42
C GLY A 33 6.92 -25.53 4.93
N THR A 34 5.86 -24.78 5.26
CA THR A 34 4.50 -25.03 4.77
C THR A 34 3.82 -23.75 4.28
N VAL A 35 2.95 -23.86 3.26
CA VAL A 35 2.08 -22.78 2.76
C VAL A 35 0.69 -22.78 3.41
N TRP A 36 0.39 -23.80 4.22
CA TRP A 36 -0.89 -23.96 4.88
C TRP A 36 -0.80 -23.42 6.30
N THR A 37 -1.59 -22.40 6.61
CA THR A 37 -1.65 -21.81 7.96
C THR A 37 -2.88 -22.29 8.72
N ALA A 38 -2.85 -22.21 10.06
CA ALA A 38 -4.03 -22.49 10.88
C ALA A 38 -5.24 -21.63 10.47
N SER A 39 -4.99 -20.37 10.10
CA SER A 39 -6.02 -19.44 9.61
C SER A 39 -6.60 -19.86 8.26
N ASP A 40 -5.82 -20.51 7.38
CA ASP A 40 -6.37 -21.06 6.14
C ASP A 40 -7.45 -22.10 6.43
N PHE A 41 -7.21 -23.02 7.37
CA PHE A 41 -8.19 -24.05 7.75
C PHE A 41 -9.44 -23.45 8.41
N GLN A 42 -9.28 -22.46 9.29
CA GLN A 42 -10.41 -21.78 9.92
C GLN A 42 -11.32 -21.08 8.90
N VAL A 43 -10.73 -20.39 7.92
CA VAL A 43 -11.51 -19.75 6.85
C VAL A 43 -12.13 -20.81 5.95
N LEU A 44 -11.41 -21.89 5.64
CA LEU A 44 -11.94 -22.98 4.82
C LEU A 44 -13.13 -23.68 5.45
N ASP A 45 -13.22 -23.81 6.77
CA ASP A 45 -14.39 -24.38 7.42
C ASP A 45 -15.67 -23.58 7.12
N LEU A 46 -15.57 -22.25 6.98
CA LEU A 46 -16.70 -21.41 6.57
C LEU A 46 -17.16 -21.74 5.15
N PHE A 47 -16.22 -21.94 4.23
CA PHE A 47 -16.53 -22.36 2.85
C PHE A 47 -17.11 -23.78 2.86
N TYR A 48 -16.51 -24.69 3.64
CA TYR A 48 -16.91 -26.09 3.70
C TYR A 48 -18.36 -26.23 4.17
N ARG A 49 -18.70 -25.57 5.29
CA ARG A 49 -20.06 -25.58 5.84
C ARG A 49 -21.09 -25.12 4.81
N ARG A 50 -20.82 -24.02 4.11
CA ARG A 50 -21.69 -23.50 3.05
C ARG A 50 -21.80 -24.46 1.87
N ILE A 51 -20.69 -25.01 1.39
CA ILE A 51 -20.66 -25.90 0.23
C ILE A 51 -21.47 -27.17 0.49
N VAL A 52 -21.32 -27.75 1.68
CA VAL A 52 -22.13 -28.90 2.12
C VAL A 52 -23.60 -28.52 2.26
N GLU A 53 -23.92 -27.37 2.86
CA GLU A 53 -25.29 -26.85 2.97
C GLU A 53 -25.98 -26.69 1.61
N TYR A 54 -25.25 -26.31 0.56
CA TYR A 54 -25.76 -26.20 -0.81
C TYR A 54 -25.71 -27.50 -1.61
N GLY A 55 -25.30 -28.63 -1.02
CA GLY A 55 -25.26 -29.94 -1.68
C GLY A 55 -24.08 -30.16 -2.63
N TYR A 56 -23.02 -29.34 -2.53
CA TYR A 56 -21.77 -29.49 -3.29
C TYR A 56 -20.67 -30.20 -2.49
N GLY A 57 -21.00 -30.78 -1.34
CA GLY A 57 -20.10 -31.58 -0.53
C GLY A 57 -19.78 -32.95 -1.12
N PRO A 58 -19.00 -33.78 -0.40
CA PRO A 58 -18.80 -35.18 -0.77
C PRO A 58 -20.15 -35.89 -0.90
N PRO A 59 -20.37 -36.68 -1.97
CA PRO A 59 -21.59 -37.45 -2.12
C PRO A 59 -21.75 -38.41 -0.94
N LEU A 60 -23.00 -38.60 -0.51
CA LEU A 60 -23.34 -39.54 0.56
C LEU A 60 -23.47 -40.95 -0.02
N SER A 61 -22.78 -41.91 0.57
CA SER A 61 -22.96 -43.34 0.32
C SER A 61 -24.21 -43.83 1.05
N SER A 62 -25.15 -44.43 0.31
CA SER A 62 -26.32 -45.08 0.89
C SER A 62 -26.00 -46.41 1.59
N GLN A 63 -24.73 -46.84 1.59
CA GLN A 63 -24.30 -48.12 2.15
C GLN A 63 -23.92 -48.03 3.64
N ILE A 64 -23.93 -46.84 4.26
CA ILE A 64 -23.51 -46.66 5.65
C ILE A 64 -24.73 -46.39 6.53
N VAL A 65 -24.86 -47.13 7.63
CA VAL A 65 -25.94 -47.00 8.61
C VAL A 65 -25.37 -46.97 10.02
N TYR A 66 -25.94 -46.14 10.89
CA TYR A 66 -25.62 -46.15 12.32
C TYR A 66 -26.69 -46.88 13.12
N ILE A 67 -26.24 -47.72 14.06
CA ILE A 67 -27.06 -48.21 15.16
C ILE A 67 -26.56 -47.55 16.44
N THR A 68 -27.32 -46.58 16.94
CA THR A 68 -26.90 -45.74 18.07
C THR A 68 -27.44 -46.26 19.38
N ILE A 69 -26.58 -46.33 20.40
CA ILE A 69 -27.00 -46.50 21.79
C ILE A 69 -27.19 -45.10 22.38
N THR A 70 -28.39 -44.82 22.87
CA THR A 70 -28.84 -43.52 23.39
C THR A 70 -29.37 -43.68 24.81
N ASP A 71 -29.67 -42.58 25.51
CA ASP A 71 -30.35 -42.64 26.81
C ASP A 71 -31.69 -43.40 26.72
N GLU A 72 -32.47 -43.21 25.63
CA GLU A 72 -33.69 -44.00 25.37
C GLU A 72 -33.41 -45.50 25.25
N THR A 73 -32.24 -45.88 24.73
CA THR A 73 -31.81 -47.27 24.65
C THR A 73 -31.54 -47.85 26.03
N TYR A 74 -30.86 -47.10 26.90
CA TYR A 74 -30.63 -47.50 28.30
C TYR A 74 -31.94 -47.63 29.08
N ASP A 75 -32.85 -46.65 28.94
CA ASP A 75 -34.18 -46.67 29.54
C ASP A 75 -34.99 -47.90 29.08
N SER A 76 -34.98 -48.18 27.78
CA SER A 76 -35.68 -49.34 27.21
C SER A 76 -35.10 -50.68 27.67
N PHE A 77 -33.79 -50.75 27.91
CA PHE A 77 -33.14 -51.97 28.46
C PHE A 77 -33.31 -52.07 29.99
N GLY A 78 -33.81 -51.01 30.63
CA GLY A 78 -34.05 -50.94 32.07
C GLY A 78 -32.76 -50.89 32.90
N ARG A 79 -31.64 -50.45 32.30
CA ARG A 79 -30.31 -50.45 32.91
C ARG A 79 -29.49 -49.26 32.42
N ASN A 80 -28.68 -48.68 33.32
CA ASN A 80 -27.80 -47.55 33.01
C ASN A 80 -26.39 -47.99 32.54
N ILE A 81 -26.22 -49.27 32.19
CA ILE A 81 -24.99 -49.84 31.67
C ILE A 81 -25.31 -50.77 30.52
N LEU A 82 -24.44 -50.78 29.52
CA LEU A 82 -24.56 -51.64 28.35
C LEU A 82 -24.32 -53.10 28.74
N ASP A 83 -25.32 -53.96 28.59
CA ASP A 83 -25.16 -55.40 28.81
C ASP A 83 -24.76 -56.10 27.51
N ARG A 84 -23.77 -56.98 27.60
CA ARG A 84 -23.25 -57.75 26.46
C ARG A 84 -24.27 -58.72 25.87
N SER A 85 -25.24 -59.17 26.67
CA SER A 85 -26.38 -59.93 26.17
C SER A 85 -27.28 -59.11 25.25
N ASP A 86 -27.42 -57.80 25.47
CA ASP A 86 -28.17 -56.90 24.59
C ASP A 86 -27.44 -56.71 23.26
N LEU A 87 -26.13 -56.50 23.30
CA LEU A 87 -25.30 -56.47 22.10
C LEU A 87 -25.32 -57.80 21.33
N ALA A 88 -25.36 -58.93 22.04
CA ALA A 88 -25.48 -60.24 21.41
C ALA A 88 -26.83 -60.41 20.68
N ARG A 89 -27.92 -59.88 21.25
CA ARG A 89 -29.24 -59.84 20.57
C ARG A 89 -29.20 -58.96 19.32
N ILE A 90 -28.51 -57.82 19.38
CA ILE A 90 -28.32 -56.94 18.24
C ILE A 90 -27.54 -57.67 17.13
N ASN A 91 -26.43 -58.32 17.45
CA ASN A 91 -25.66 -59.10 16.48
C ASN A 91 -26.47 -60.23 15.85
N ALA A 92 -27.29 -60.93 16.63
CA ALA A 92 -28.19 -61.97 16.11
C ALA A 92 -29.21 -61.38 15.11
N ALA A 93 -29.80 -60.23 15.43
CA ALA A 93 -30.72 -59.54 14.52
C ALA A 93 -30.01 -59.10 13.23
N LEU A 94 -28.82 -58.48 13.33
CA LEU A 94 -28.05 -58.05 12.17
C LEU A 94 -27.61 -59.21 11.28
N ALA A 95 -27.28 -60.38 11.86
CA ALA A 95 -26.93 -61.58 11.12
C ALA A 95 -28.09 -62.09 10.25
N GLU A 96 -29.33 -61.98 10.74
CA GLU A 96 -30.54 -62.35 10.00
C GLU A 96 -30.97 -61.30 8.97
N LEU A 97 -30.45 -60.07 9.06
CA LEU A 97 -30.79 -58.94 8.17
C LEU A 97 -29.77 -58.72 7.04
N GLY A 98 -28.74 -59.55 6.93
CA GLY A 98 -27.84 -59.58 5.77
C GLY A 98 -26.95 -58.33 5.63
N VAL A 99 -26.46 -57.78 6.74
CA VAL A 99 -25.50 -56.66 6.72
C VAL A 99 -24.17 -57.06 6.08
N GLU A 100 -23.47 -56.10 5.46
CA GLU A 100 -22.16 -56.34 4.84
C GLU A 100 -21.07 -56.52 5.91
N ALA A 101 -21.00 -55.59 6.85
CA ALA A 101 -20.05 -55.63 7.96
C ALA A 101 -20.56 -54.78 9.13
N VAL A 102 -20.15 -55.15 10.34
CA VAL A 102 -20.49 -54.43 11.57
C VAL A 102 -19.23 -53.93 12.25
N ALA A 103 -19.16 -52.63 12.51
CA ALA A 103 -18.06 -51.98 13.18
C ALA A 103 -18.53 -51.41 14.51
N TYR A 104 -17.82 -51.76 15.59
CA TYR A 104 -18.06 -51.15 16.89
C TYR A 104 -17.19 -49.90 17.07
N ASP A 105 -17.74 -48.87 17.70
CA ASP A 105 -16.99 -47.74 18.25
C ASP A 105 -17.01 -47.80 19.79
N ILE A 106 -16.77 -48.99 20.32
CA ILE A 106 -16.75 -49.30 21.75
C ILE A 106 -15.60 -50.27 22.02
N ILE A 107 -14.76 -49.95 23.00
CA ILE A 107 -13.66 -50.83 23.42
C ILE A 107 -14.06 -51.62 24.68
N PHE A 108 -14.25 -52.93 24.52
CA PHE A 108 -14.61 -53.84 25.60
C PHE A 108 -13.36 -54.39 26.31
N ALA A 109 -12.61 -53.51 26.98
CA ALA A 109 -11.31 -53.84 27.57
C ALA A 109 -11.35 -54.63 28.89
N ARG A 110 -12.52 -54.71 29.56
CA ARG A 110 -12.66 -55.30 30.91
C ARG A 110 -13.82 -56.29 30.96
N PRO A 111 -13.75 -57.38 31.75
CA PRO A 111 -14.86 -58.33 31.88
C PRO A 111 -16.12 -57.68 32.46
N SER A 112 -17.28 -58.22 32.06
CA SER A 112 -18.57 -57.86 32.65
C SER A 112 -19.14 -59.07 33.40
N HIS A 113 -20.27 -59.62 32.97
CA HIS A 113 -20.77 -60.91 33.45
C HIS A 113 -20.30 -62.05 32.53
N PRO A 114 -19.65 -63.10 33.06
CA PRO A 114 -19.05 -64.16 32.24
C PRO A 114 -20.01 -64.80 31.21
N ALA A 115 -21.28 -65.01 31.57
CA ALA A 115 -22.29 -65.55 30.66
C ALA A 115 -22.63 -64.58 29.52
N ALA A 116 -22.77 -63.28 29.82
CA ALA A 116 -23.04 -62.24 28.82
C ALA A 116 -21.82 -62.02 27.92
N ASP A 117 -20.60 -62.06 28.50
CA ASP A 117 -19.33 -62.03 27.76
C ASP A 117 -19.27 -63.19 26.76
N GLN A 118 -19.52 -64.41 27.21
CA GLN A 118 -19.50 -65.59 26.32
C GLN A 118 -20.56 -65.52 25.23
N GLN A 119 -21.78 -65.06 25.56
CA GLN A 119 -22.86 -64.88 24.61
C GLN A 119 -22.48 -63.85 23.53
N PHE A 120 -21.88 -62.73 23.93
CA PHE A 120 -21.44 -61.70 22.99
C PHE A 120 -20.30 -62.19 22.10
N ALA A 121 -19.27 -62.83 22.66
CA ALA A 121 -18.19 -63.43 21.87
C ALA A 121 -18.73 -64.43 20.83
N THR A 122 -19.70 -65.27 21.22
CA THR A 122 -20.35 -66.22 20.30
C THR A 122 -21.11 -65.49 19.20
N SER A 123 -21.85 -64.43 19.54
CA SER A 123 -22.60 -63.63 18.56
C SER A 123 -21.69 -62.91 17.56
N ILE A 124 -20.50 -62.46 17.99
CA ILE A 124 -19.50 -61.84 17.10
C ILE A 124 -19.04 -62.87 16.06
N ALA A 125 -18.67 -64.08 16.52
CA ALA A 125 -18.22 -65.14 15.63
C ALA A 125 -19.33 -65.62 14.67
N GLN A 126 -20.59 -65.65 15.12
CA GLN A 126 -21.74 -66.04 14.29
C GLN A 126 -22.09 -65.00 13.21
N LEU A 127 -21.99 -63.72 13.55
CA LEU A 127 -22.21 -62.62 12.60
C LEU A 127 -21.11 -62.55 11.53
N GLY A 128 -19.89 -63.01 11.83
CA GLY A 128 -18.85 -63.31 10.85
C GLY A 128 -18.05 -62.11 10.34
N SER A 129 -18.67 -60.96 10.08
CA SER A 129 -18.02 -59.75 9.53
C SER A 129 -17.95 -58.61 10.55
N VAL A 130 -17.46 -58.90 11.75
CA VAL A 130 -17.38 -57.92 12.85
C VAL A 130 -15.99 -57.33 13.00
N TYR A 131 -15.91 -56.00 12.97
CA TYR A 131 -14.70 -55.23 13.14
C TYR A 131 -14.69 -54.56 14.51
N LEU A 132 -13.66 -54.86 15.31
CA LEU A 132 -13.51 -54.26 16.63
C LEU A 132 -12.45 -53.16 16.65
N PRO A 133 -12.69 -52.06 17.36
CA PRO A 133 -11.78 -50.94 17.41
C PRO A 133 -10.60 -51.23 18.34
N ILE A 134 -9.44 -50.67 18.03
CA ILE A 134 -8.29 -50.61 18.93
C ILE A 134 -7.91 -49.14 19.14
N GLY A 135 -7.85 -48.70 20.38
CA GLY A 135 -7.39 -47.36 20.74
C GLY A 135 -5.88 -47.35 20.94
N PHE A 136 -5.17 -46.39 20.36
CA PHE A 136 -3.72 -46.24 20.51
C PHE A 136 -3.37 -44.88 21.07
N ALA A 137 -2.45 -44.86 22.04
CA ALA A 137 -1.61 -43.71 22.25
C ALA A 137 -0.53 -43.72 21.15
N TYR A 138 -0.25 -42.56 20.55
CA TYR A 138 0.76 -42.45 19.50
C TYR A 138 1.59 -41.17 19.63
N SER A 139 2.79 -41.20 19.03
CA SER A 139 3.77 -40.13 19.09
C SER A 139 4.23 -39.75 17.68
N PRO A 140 4.53 -38.47 17.42
CA PRO A 140 5.16 -38.06 16.17
C PRO A 140 6.63 -38.48 16.06
N GLU A 141 7.25 -38.87 17.18
CA GLU A 141 8.62 -39.33 17.23
C GLU A 141 8.66 -40.86 17.35
N PRO A 142 9.70 -41.53 16.81
CA PRO A 142 9.88 -42.96 16.98
C PRO A 142 9.94 -43.33 18.46
N ARG A 143 9.03 -44.21 18.88
CA ARG A 143 8.99 -44.77 20.24
C ARG A 143 8.69 -46.28 20.17
N PRO A 144 9.24 -47.08 21.09
CA PRO A 144 8.95 -48.50 21.14
C PRO A 144 7.49 -48.74 21.52
N PHE A 145 6.86 -49.73 20.90
CA PHE A 145 5.52 -50.15 21.25
C PHE A 145 5.54 -51.07 22.47
N ARG A 146 4.64 -50.83 23.42
CA ARG A 146 4.48 -51.65 24.64
C ARG A 146 3.57 -52.84 24.36
N TRP A 147 4.19 -54.00 24.19
CA TRP A 147 3.51 -55.29 24.06
C TRP A 147 3.08 -55.84 25.42
N GLU A 148 1.88 -56.42 25.49
CA GLU A 148 1.40 -57.20 26.64
C GLU A 148 1.05 -58.63 26.19
N ALA A 149 0.80 -59.52 27.16
CA ALA A 149 0.38 -60.89 26.90
C ALA A 149 -1.13 -60.95 26.67
N GLY A 150 -1.59 -61.98 25.95
CA GLY A 150 -3.00 -62.21 25.65
C GLY A 150 -3.24 -62.40 24.15
N GLU A 151 -4.30 -63.13 23.83
CA GLU A 151 -4.72 -63.44 22.46
C GLU A 151 -4.90 -62.17 21.62
N ALA A 152 -5.42 -61.09 22.22
CA ALA A 152 -5.64 -59.83 21.50
C ALA A 152 -4.32 -59.23 20.97
N TYR A 153 -3.25 -59.26 21.78
CA TYR A 153 -1.92 -58.77 21.37
C TYR A 153 -1.22 -59.75 20.41
N GLU A 154 -1.50 -61.06 20.52
CA GLU A 154 -1.01 -62.05 19.57
C GLU A 154 -1.61 -61.84 18.19
N ARG A 155 -2.95 -61.71 18.08
CA ARG A 155 -3.63 -61.38 16.82
C ARG A 155 -3.17 -60.05 16.23
N LEU A 156 -2.98 -59.02 17.06
CA LEU A 156 -2.40 -57.76 16.59
C LEU A 156 -1.05 -58.00 15.89
N ARG A 157 -0.18 -58.82 16.48
CA ARG A 157 1.16 -59.10 15.94
C ARG A 157 1.13 -59.96 14.67
N SER A 158 0.26 -60.97 14.62
CA SER A 158 0.25 -61.98 13.55
C SER A 158 -0.66 -61.65 12.37
N GLU A 159 -1.77 -60.95 12.61
CA GLU A 159 -2.85 -60.82 11.62
C GLU A 159 -3.12 -59.39 11.19
N TYR A 160 -3.05 -58.42 12.11
CA TYR A 160 -3.52 -57.06 11.84
C TYR A 160 -2.42 -56.04 11.47
N LEU A 161 -1.15 -56.43 11.59
CA LEU A 161 -0.03 -55.60 11.18
C LEU A 161 0.36 -55.88 9.73
N HIS A 162 0.39 -54.83 8.92
CA HIS A 162 0.54 -54.93 7.48
C HIS A 162 1.76 -54.16 6.97
N LYS A 163 2.29 -54.59 5.81
CA LYS A 163 3.42 -53.93 5.14
C LYS A 163 3.01 -53.49 3.73
N PRO A 164 2.54 -52.24 3.57
CA PRO A 164 2.26 -51.70 2.25
C PRO A 164 3.55 -51.44 1.47
N ARG A 165 3.42 -51.15 0.17
CA ARG A 165 4.53 -50.61 -0.63
C ARG A 165 4.74 -49.16 -0.25
N GLU A 166 5.98 -48.77 0.01
CA GLU A 166 6.31 -47.42 0.42
C GLU A 166 7.14 -46.70 -0.64
N ARG A 167 6.86 -45.42 -0.87
CA ARG A 167 7.67 -44.53 -1.70
C ARG A 167 7.84 -43.18 -1.00
N GLY A 168 9.03 -42.60 -1.13
CA GLY A 168 9.39 -41.35 -0.43
C GLY A 168 9.94 -41.63 0.97
N THR A 169 10.07 -40.56 1.76
CA THR A 169 10.62 -40.64 3.11
C THR A 169 9.48 -40.78 4.13
N PRO A 170 9.35 -41.90 4.85
CA PRO A 170 8.28 -42.11 5.81
C PRO A 170 8.38 -41.18 7.02
N GLN A 171 7.27 -40.52 7.37
CA GLN A 171 7.12 -39.78 8.63
C GLN A 171 5.79 -40.12 9.37
N PRO A 172 5.48 -41.40 9.59
CA PRO A 172 4.24 -41.81 10.26
C PRO A 172 4.17 -41.36 11.71
N PHE A 173 2.98 -41.45 12.29
CA PHE A 173 2.84 -41.54 13.74
C PHE A 173 3.19 -42.95 14.23
N TYR A 174 3.86 -43.03 15.37
CA TYR A 174 4.31 -44.27 16.00
C TYR A 174 3.40 -44.59 17.17
N ALA A 175 2.71 -45.73 17.12
CA ALA A 175 1.91 -46.16 18.26
C ALA A 175 2.84 -46.60 19.41
N THR A 176 2.46 -46.26 20.63
CA THR A 176 3.26 -46.52 21.84
C THR A 176 2.59 -47.54 22.77
N HIS A 177 1.27 -47.50 22.84
CA HIS A 177 0.47 -48.39 23.68
C HIS A 177 -0.93 -48.52 23.11
N ALA A 178 -1.57 -49.68 23.32
CA ALA A 178 -2.89 -49.99 22.83
C ALA A 178 -3.86 -50.30 23.98
N LEU A 179 -5.07 -49.74 23.89
CA LEU A 179 -6.24 -50.19 24.61
C LEU A 179 -6.95 -51.23 23.75
N MET A 180 -6.79 -52.50 24.15
CA MET A 180 -7.26 -53.67 23.41
C MET A 180 -8.64 -54.13 23.85
N GLN A 181 -9.27 -54.93 23.01
CA GLN A 181 -10.45 -55.73 23.37
C GLN A 181 -10.05 -56.87 24.30
N MET A 182 -11.01 -57.41 25.07
CA MET A 182 -10.81 -58.69 25.76
C MET A 182 -10.49 -59.80 24.76
N ASP A 183 -9.61 -60.73 25.17
CA ASP A 183 -9.15 -61.86 24.36
C ASP A 183 -10.29 -62.65 23.71
N ALA A 184 -11.39 -62.91 24.43
CA ALA A 184 -12.54 -63.64 23.89
C ALA A 184 -13.22 -62.91 22.70
N PHE A 185 -13.27 -61.57 22.72
CA PHE A 185 -13.85 -60.79 21.63
C PHE A 185 -12.84 -60.57 20.52
N ALA A 186 -11.59 -60.31 20.89
CA ALA A 186 -10.49 -60.20 19.96
C ALA A 186 -10.35 -61.48 19.13
N ALA A 187 -10.51 -62.67 19.70
CA ALA A 187 -10.48 -63.96 18.99
C ALA A 187 -11.71 -64.20 18.10
N ALA A 188 -12.88 -63.70 18.50
CA ALA A 188 -14.13 -63.90 17.76
C ALA A 188 -14.31 -62.92 16.58
N ALA A 189 -13.69 -61.74 16.65
CA ALA A 189 -13.81 -60.71 15.62
C ALA A 189 -13.21 -61.14 14.28
N PHE A 190 -13.78 -60.64 13.19
CA PHE A 190 -13.25 -60.87 11.85
C PHE A 190 -11.88 -60.19 11.70
N ASN A 191 -11.86 -58.89 11.98
CA ASN A 191 -10.68 -58.04 11.85
C ASN A 191 -10.76 -56.85 12.83
N ALA A 192 -9.76 -55.99 12.82
CA ALA A 192 -9.69 -54.79 13.65
C ALA A 192 -9.19 -53.58 12.87
N GLY A 193 -9.36 -52.40 13.45
CA GLY A 193 -8.71 -51.19 12.98
C GLY A 193 -8.73 -50.11 14.05
N HIS A 194 -7.92 -49.07 13.87
CA HIS A 194 -7.74 -48.08 14.93
C HIS A 194 -8.79 -46.99 14.85
N ILE A 195 -9.17 -46.51 16.04
CA ILE A 195 -10.06 -45.36 16.23
C ILE A 195 -9.33 -44.13 16.79
N SER A 196 -8.00 -44.11 16.64
CA SER A 196 -7.16 -43.14 17.34
C SER A 196 -7.13 -41.85 16.55
N ALA A 197 -7.65 -40.78 17.14
CA ALA A 197 -7.71 -39.47 16.52
C ALA A 197 -7.15 -38.40 17.47
N THR A 198 -6.55 -37.37 16.88
CA THR A 198 -6.16 -36.14 17.57
C THR A 198 -6.67 -34.99 16.74
N SER A 199 -7.29 -34.00 17.38
CA SER A 199 -7.69 -32.78 16.72
C SER A 199 -6.49 -31.99 16.17
N ASP A 200 -6.76 -31.12 15.20
CA ASP A 200 -5.78 -30.12 14.78
C ASP A 200 -5.53 -29.11 15.91
N ALA A 201 -4.54 -28.23 15.73
CA ALA A 201 -4.08 -27.30 16.77
C ALA A 201 -5.17 -26.36 17.35
N ASP A 202 -6.27 -26.18 16.63
CA ASP A 202 -7.43 -25.37 17.04
C ASP A 202 -8.61 -26.19 17.58
N GLY A 203 -8.43 -27.49 17.82
CA GLY A 203 -9.43 -28.37 18.42
C GLY A 203 -10.39 -29.04 17.43
N VAL A 204 -10.29 -28.74 16.13
CA VAL A 204 -11.17 -29.31 15.09
C VAL A 204 -10.56 -30.58 14.49
N TYR A 205 -11.38 -31.63 14.36
CA TYR A 205 -11.01 -32.87 13.70
C TYR A 205 -11.14 -32.74 12.18
N ARG A 206 -10.10 -32.23 11.50
CA ARG A 206 -10.06 -32.19 10.02
C ARG A 206 -9.24 -33.32 9.43
N HIS A 207 -8.25 -33.81 10.18
CA HIS A 207 -7.26 -34.77 9.72
C HIS A 207 -7.28 -36.03 10.58
N LEU A 208 -7.16 -37.20 9.95
CA LEU A 208 -7.05 -38.50 10.63
C LEU A 208 -5.82 -39.28 10.12
N PRO A 209 -4.96 -39.84 10.98
CA PRO A 209 -3.88 -40.71 10.53
C PRO A 209 -4.44 -42.00 9.91
N LEU A 210 -4.18 -42.25 8.62
CA LEU A 210 -4.67 -43.47 7.96
C LEU A 210 -4.01 -44.75 8.50
N LEU A 211 -2.73 -44.63 8.84
CA LEU A 211 -1.86 -45.72 9.27
C LEU A 211 -1.08 -45.28 10.51
N LEU A 212 -0.99 -46.15 11.50
CA LEU A 212 -0.08 -46.01 12.63
C LEU A 212 1.06 -47.02 12.49
N LYS A 213 2.29 -46.59 12.76
CA LYS A 213 3.46 -47.47 12.70
C LYS A 213 3.66 -48.18 14.02
N ILE A 214 3.82 -49.49 13.96
CA ILE A 214 4.22 -50.36 15.08
C ILE A 214 5.44 -51.15 14.61
N ASP A 215 6.57 -50.93 15.25
CA ASP A 215 7.86 -51.49 14.86
C ASP A 215 8.19 -51.22 13.38
N SER A 216 8.13 -52.24 12.52
CA SER A 216 8.39 -52.14 11.07
C SER A 216 7.14 -52.26 10.19
N LEU A 217 5.97 -52.38 10.80
CA LEU A 217 4.69 -52.63 10.15
C LEU A 217 3.70 -51.49 10.46
N TYR A 218 2.54 -51.54 9.82
CA TYR A 218 1.51 -50.52 9.90
C TYR A 218 0.17 -51.11 10.29
N PHE A 219 -0.57 -50.38 11.12
CA PHE A 219 -1.92 -50.71 11.54
C PHE A 219 -2.91 -49.66 11.00
N PRO A 220 -3.98 -50.07 10.31
CA PRO A 220 -4.86 -49.16 9.60
C PRO A 220 -6.02 -48.63 10.44
N THR A 221 -6.62 -47.53 10.00
CA THR A 221 -7.92 -47.08 10.54
C THR A 221 -8.98 -48.14 10.37
N LEU A 222 -9.97 -48.14 11.28
CA LEU A 222 -11.15 -49.02 11.19
C LEU A 222 -11.82 -49.00 9.81
N ALA A 223 -12.05 -47.80 9.27
CA ALA A 223 -12.65 -47.61 7.95
C ALA A 223 -11.81 -48.19 6.80
N LEU A 224 -10.49 -48.01 6.83
CA LEU A 224 -9.59 -48.52 5.79
C LEU A 224 -9.50 -50.05 5.82
N SER A 225 -9.47 -50.64 7.02
CA SER A 225 -9.48 -52.10 7.22
C SER A 225 -10.72 -52.72 6.58
N MET A 226 -11.91 -52.23 6.97
CA MET A 226 -13.20 -52.66 6.41
C MET A 226 -13.26 -52.52 4.89
N PHE A 227 -12.79 -51.38 4.37
CA PHE A 227 -12.86 -51.12 2.94
C PHE A 227 -11.97 -52.06 2.13
N LEU A 228 -10.74 -52.34 2.57
CA LEU A 228 -9.82 -53.21 1.85
C LEU A 228 -10.30 -54.67 1.82
N ASP A 229 -10.89 -55.13 2.92
CA ASP A 229 -11.52 -56.45 3.01
C ASP A 229 -12.74 -56.52 2.07
N TYR A 230 -13.60 -55.49 2.09
CA TYR A 230 -14.75 -55.38 1.19
C TYR A 230 -14.33 -55.42 -0.29
N VAL A 231 -13.34 -54.60 -0.68
CA VAL A 231 -12.90 -54.53 -2.08
C VAL A 231 -11.96 -55.67 -2.48
N GLN A 232 -11.59 -56.55 -1.55
CA GLN A 232 -10.66 -57.67 -1.73
C GLN A 232 -9.29 -57.26 -2.29
N VAL A 233 -8.74 -56.14 -1.78
CA VAL A 233 -7.39 -55.68 -2.16
C VAL A 233 -6.39 -56.04 -1.06
N PRO A 234 -5.40 -56.90 -1.34
CA PRO A 234 -4.41 -57.28 -0.34
C PRO A 234 -3.42 -56.14 -0.05
N TRP A 235 -2.99 -56.06 1.21
CA TRP A 235 -2.16 -54.97 1.72
C TRP A 235 -0.84 -54.76 0.98
N GLU A 236 -0.23 -55.81 0.44
CA GLU A 236 1.03 -55.74 -0.31
C GLU A 236 0.90 -55.02 -1.66
N LYS A 237 -0.33 -54.74 -2.10
CA LYS A 237 -0.65 -53.97 -3.30
C LYS A 237 -0.88 -52.50 -2.99
N VAL A 238 -1.30 -52.16 -1.77
CA VAL A 238 -1.51 -50.78 -1.33
C VAL A 238 -0.17 -50.04 -1.39
N LEU A 239 -0.21 -48.85 -1.99
CA LEU A 239 0.99 -48.02 -2.21
C LEU A 239 0.86 -46.71 -1.44
N VAL A 240 1.76 -46.51 -0.48
CA VAL A 240 1.87 -45.28 0.32
C VAL A 240 2.96 -44.40 -0.28
N HIS A 241 2.56 -43.32 -0.93
CA HIS A 241 3.45 -42.23 -1.32
C HIS A 241 3.48 -41.19 -0.19
N TRP A 242 4.47 -41.29 0.69
CA TRP A 242 4.60 -40.41 1.85
C TRP A 242 4.62 -38.93 1.45
N GLY A 243 3.79 -38.12 2.12
CA GLY A 243 3.60 -36.70 1.84
C GLY A 243 2.78 -36.37 0.60
N ARG A 244 2.09 -37.35 0.00
CA ARG A 244 1.32 -37.13 -1.22
C ARG A 244 -0.02 -37.86 -1.23
N GLU A 245 0.00 -39.19 -1.29
CA GLU A 245 -1.24 -39.99 -1.44
C GLU A 245 -1.03 -41.46 -1.05
N VAL A 246 -2.10 -42.11 -0.59
CA VAL A 246 -2.22 -43.58 -0.56
C VAL A 246 -3.03 -44.01 -1.77
N VAL A 247 -2.54 -45.02 -2.50
CA VAL A 247 -3.22 -45.59 -3.67
C VAL A 247 -3.63 -47.03 -3.36
N ILE A 248 -4.92 -47.30 -3.48
CA ILE A 248 -5.49 -48.64 -3.45
C ILE A 248 -5.76 -49.03 -4.91
N PRO A 249 -4.94 -49.91 -5.51
CA PRO A 249 -5.04 -50.20 -6.93
C PRO A 249 -6.24 -51.11 -7.24
N ALA A 250 -6.89 -50.88 -8.38
CA ALA A 250 -7.83 -51.83 -8.95
C ALA A 250 -7.07 -53.04 -9.52
N THR A 251 -6.95 -54.10 -8.72
CA THR A 251 -6.26 -55.33 -9.12
C THR A 251 -7.22 -56.36 -9.71
N PRO A 252 -6.76 -57.26 -10.60
CA PRO A 252 -7.56 -58.42 -11.01
C PRO A 252 -8.00 -59.22 -9.78
N GLY A 253 -9.32 -59.35 -9.57
CA GLY A 253 -9.92 -60.01 -8.40
C GLY A 253 -10.42 -59.05 -7.31
N SER A 254 -10.13 -57.74 -7.39
CA SER A 254 -10.75 -56.74 -6.52
C SER A 254 -12.11 -56.29 -7.08
N PHE A 255 -12.98 -55.76 -6.22
CA PHE A 255 -14.27 -55.15 -6.62
C PHE A 255 -14.14 -53.68 -7.06
N LEU A 256 -12.91 -53.20 -7.27
CA LEU A 256 -12.66 -51.84 -7.74
C LEU A 256 -12.64 -51.75 -9.27
N GLU A 257 -13.40 -50.82 -9.82
CA GLU A 257 -13.33 -50.46 -11.25
C GLU A 257 -12.13 -49.57 -11.59
N ARG A 258 -11.63 -48.82 -10.60
CA ARG A 258 -10.51 -47.88 -10.73
C ARG A 258 -9.76 -47.74 -9.43
N ASP A 259 -8.51 -47.27 -9.51
CA ASP A 259 -7.69 -46.97 -8.34
C ASP A 259 -8.36 -45.93 -7.45
N VAL A 260 -8.34 -46.18 -6.14
CA VAL A 260 -8.76 -45.20 -5.13
C VAL A 260 -7.53 -44.44 -4.66
N VAL A 261 -7.54 -43.13 -4.85
CA VAL A 261 -6.43 -42.24 -4.47
C VAL A 261 -6.86 -41.39 -3.30
N ILE A 262 -6.15 -41.54 -2.18
CA ILE A 262 -6.43 -40.87 -0.92
C ILE A 262 -5.29 -39.87 -0.66
N PRO A 263 -5.48 -38.57 -0.86
CA PRO A 263 -4.47 -37.56 -0.55
C PRO A 263 -4.10 -37.58 0.93
N ILE A 264 -2.81 -37.53 1.24
CA ILE A 264 -2.29 -37.51 2.61
C ILE A 264 -1.27 -36.38 2.79
N ASP A 265 -1.15 -35.89 4.02
CA ASP A 265 -0.07 -34.98 4.41
C ASP A 265 1.27 -35.73 4.61
N GLU A 266 2.32 -34.98 4.95
CA GLU A 266 3.68 -35.53 5.22
C GLU A 266 3.69 -36.64 6.27
N ARG A 267 2.72 -36.64 7.18
CA ARG A 267 2.59 -37.61 8.27
C ARG A 267 1.62 -38.75 8.00
N GLY A 268 1.05 -38.80 6.80
CA GLY A 268 0.08 -39.83 6.42
C GLY A 268 -1.33 -39.59 6.96
N ARG A 269 -1.67 -38.33 7.32
CA ARG A 269 -3.04 -37.98 7.69
C ARG A 269 -3.86 -37.61 6.46
N VAL A 270 -5.10 -38.08 6.39
CA VAL A 270 -6.08 -37.72 5.37
C VAL A 270 -6.97 -36.59 5.85
N PHE A 271 -7.36 -35.67 4.95
CA PHE A 271 -8.43 -34.71 5.24
C PHE A 271 -9.79 -35.42 5.13
N ILE A 272 -10.55 -35.44 6.23
CA ILE A 272 -11.76 -36.25 6.35
C ILE A 272 -12.87 -35.65 5.46
N PRO A 273 -13.43 -36.43 4.49
CA PRO A 273 -14.43 -35.93 3.57
C PRO A 273 -15.84 -36.03 4.18
N TYR A 274 -16.12 -35.21 5.19
CA TYR A 274 -17.46 -35.06 5.80
C TYR A 274 -18.53 -34.77 4.74
N PRO A 275 -19.47 -35.71 4.48
CA PRO A 275 -20.50 -35.50 3.46
C PRO A 275 -21.59 -34.53 3.93
N GLN A 276 -21.89 -34.51 5.23
CA GLN A 276 -23.03 -33.77 5.80
C GLN A 276 -22.94 -33.65 7.33
N VAL A 277 -23.88 -32.90 7.90
CA VAL A 277 -24.08 -32.74 9.35
C VAL A 277 -24.72 -33.99 9.99
N TRP A 278 -24.34 -34.31 11.22
CA TRP A 278 -24.79 -35.47 11.99
C TRP A 278 -26.29 -35.48 12.26
N ALA A 279 -26.86 -34.32 12.58
CA ALA A 279 -28.23 -34.23 13.07
C ALA A 279 -29.27 -34.63 12.01
N ARG A 280 -29.04 -34.31 10.73
CA ARG A 280 -30.14 -34.17 9.78
C ARG A 280 -30.30 -35.25 8.72
N ASP A 281 -29.27 -36.00 8.32
CA ASP A 281 -29.40 -36.79 7.08
C ASP A 281 -28.64 -38.13 7.08
N PHE A 282 -28.04 -38.55 8.19
CA PHE A 282 -27.40 -39.87 8.26
C PHE A 282 -28.46 -40.97 8.51
N PRO A 283 -28.45 -42.07 7.75
CA PRO A 283 -29.25 -43.24 8.07
C PRO A 283 -28.86 -43.77 9.45
N LYS A 284 -29.74 -43.60 10.44
CA LYS A 284 -29.48 -44.02 11.82
C LYS A 284 -30.73 -44.58 12.46
N MET A 285 -30.55 -45.56 13.33
CA MET A 285 -31.60 -46.18 14.12
C MET A 285 -31.09 -46.45 15.53
N GLU A 286 -31.93 -46.25 16.53
CA GLU A 286 -31.56 -46.58 17.90
C GLU A 286 -31.58 -48.10 18.12
N ALA A 287 -30.61 -48.60 18.88
CA ALA A 287 -30.42 -50.02 19.09
C ALA A 287 -31.65 -50.73 19.68
N HIS A 288 -32.38 -50.08 20.60
CA HIS A 288 -33.60 -50.66 21.16
C HIS A 288 -34.74 -50.77 20.13
N ARG A 289 -34.85 -49.80 19.20
CA ARG A 289 -35.85 -49.83 18.12
C ARG A 289 -35.56 -50.93 17.12
N LEU A 290 -34.29 -51.17 16.80
CA LEU A 290 -33.87 -52.30 15.97
C LEU A 290 -34.42 -53.62 16.55
N LEU A 291 -34.19 -53.87 17.84
CA LEU A 291 -34.70 -55.08 18.49
C LEU A 291 -36.23 -55.15 18.53
N GLN A 292 -36.90 -54.02 18.79
CA GLN A 292 -38.35 -53.95 18.81
C GLN A 292 -38.96 -54.23 17.44
N TYR A 293 -38.44 -53.60 16.39
CA TYR A 293 -38.92 -53.77 15.01
C TYR A 293 -38.57 -55.15 14.46
N PHE A 294 -37.44 -55.73 14.88
CA PHE A 294 -37.05 -57.08 14.48
C PHE A 294 -38.01 -58.15 15.00
N GLN A 295 -38.64 -57.93 16.16
CA GLN A 295 -39.66 -58.82 16.71
C GLN A 295 -41.04 -58.68 16.04
N GLN A 296 -41.28 -57.59 15.31
CA GLN A 296 -42.54 -57.36 14.62
C GLN A 296 -42.44 -57.84 13.16
N GLU A 297 -43.12 -58.93 12.82
CA GLU A 297 -43.09 -59.51 11.47
C GLU A 297 -43.42 -58.49 10.37
N ASP A 298 -44.41 -57.61 10.61
CA ASP A 298 -44.84 -56.57 9.66
C ASP A 298 -43.75 -55.52 9.35
N LEU A 299 -42.79 -55.30 10.26
CA LEU A 299 -41.70 -54.32 10.09
C LEU A 299 -40.38 -54.94 9.61
N ARG A 300 -40.28 -56.26 9.61
CA ARG A 300 -39.05 -56.98 9.28
C ARG A 300 -38.60 -56.73 7.83
N GLY A 301 -39.54 -56.58 6.89
CA GLY A 301 -39.24 -56.21 5.50
C GLY A 301 -38.56 -54.84 5.37
N ASN A 302 -39.04 -53.84 6.12
CA ASN A 302 -38.44 -52.50 6.12
C ASN A 302 -37.04 -52.49 6.75
N LEU A 303 -36.81 -53.31 7.78
CA LEU A 303 -35.48 -53.48 8.38
C LEU A 303 -34.50 -54.11 7.40
N LEU A 304 -34.94 -55.11 6.63
CA LEU A 304 -34.12 -55.75 5.62
C LEU A 304 -33.74 -54.75 4.53
N GLU A 305 -34.70 -53.97 4.00
CA GLU A 305 -34.40 -52.90 3.04
C GLU A 305 -33.44 -51.84 3.60
N PHE A 306 -33.53 -51.54 4.91
CA PHE A 306 -32.68 -50.55 5.57
C PHE A 306 -31.24 -51.04 5.81
N LEU A 307 -31.02 -52.34 6.05
CA LEU A 307 -29.75 -52.88 6.55
C LEU A 307 -29.04 -53.87 5.61
N GLU A 308 -29.74 -54.46 4.65
CA GLU A 308 -29.16 -55.43 3.72
C GLU A 308 -28.01 -54.80 2.91
N GLY A 309 -26.86 -55.47 2.91
CA GLY A 309 -25.63 -55.03 2.24
C GLY A 309 -25.06 -53.71 2.78
N LYS A 310 -25.45 -53.28 3.98
CA LYS A 310 -24.94 -52.04 4.60
C LYS A 310 -23.76 -52.30 5.54
N PHE A 311 -22.86 -51.33 5.59
CA PHE A 311 -21.88 -51.18 6.67
C PHE A 311 -22.56 -50.54 7.87
N VAL A 312 -22.63 -51.28 8.96
CA VAL A 312 -23.29 -50.86 10.19
C VAL A 312 -22.26 -50.42 11.22
N PHE A 313 -22.40 -49.20 11.72
CA PHE A 313 -21.57 -48.65 12.79
C PHE A 313 -22.37 -48.58 14.09
N ILE A 314 -21.89 -49.25 15.13
CA ILE A 314 -22.52 -49.30 16.45
C ILE A 314 -21.71 -48.47 17.44
N GLY A 315 -22.31 -47.42 17.99
CA GLY A 315 -21.65 -46.53 18.94
C GLY A 315 -22.57 -46.06 20.05
N ASP A 316 -21.98 -45.80 21.23
CA ASP A 316 -22.67 -45.18 22.35
C ASP A 316 -22.55 -43.66 22.28
N ILE A 317 -23.71 -43.01 22.14
CA ILE A 317 -23.87 -41.57 22.05
C ILE A 317 -24.76 -41.03 23.18
N ALA A 318 -24.99 -41.80 24.24
CA ALA A 318 -25.73 -41.37 25.41
C ALA A 318 -24.99 -40.29 26.20
N VAL A 319 -25.73 -39.51 26.99
CA VAL A 319 -25.17 -38.40 27.75
C VAL A 319 -24.18 -38.91 28.79
N GLY A 320 -22.93 -38.43 28.72
CA GLY A 320 -21.86 -38.77 29.68
C GLY A 320 -20.98 -39.96 29.28
N THR A 321 -21.36 -40.72 28.25
CA THR A 321 -20.52 -41.77 27.62
C THR A 321 -20.09 -41.42 26.20
N SER A 322 -20.82 -40.54 25.52
CA SER A 322 -20.51 -40.07 24.18
C SER A 322 -19.14 -39.37 24.08
N ASP A 323 -18.32 -39.79 23.13
CA ASP A 323 -17.11 -39.05 22.74
C ASP A 323 -17.49 -37.94 21.74
N LEU A 324 -17.54 -36.69 22.22
CA LEU A 324 -17.95 -35.52 21.45
C LEU A 324 -16.74 -34.69 21.03
N GLY A 325 -16.75 -34.21 19.78
CA GLY A 325 -15.75 -33.26 19.32
C GLY A 325 -16.26 -32.34 18.23
N GLN A 326 -15.36 -31.47 17.76
CA GLN A 326 -15.66 -30.45 16.76
C GLN A 326 -15.21 -30.88 15.38
N THR A 327 -16.06 -30.70 14.37
CA THR A 327 -15.75 -30.88 12.95
C THR A 327 -15.85 -29.54 12.21
N PRO A 328 -15.40 -29.45 10.94
CA PRO A 328 -15.63 -28.25 10.13
C PRO A 328 -17.11 -27.86 10.01
N LEU A 329 -18.01 -28.85 10.05
CA LEU A 329 -19.44 -28.64 9.83
C LEU A 329 -20.17 -28.27 11.13
N GLU A 330 -19.87 -28.94 12.24
CA GLU A 330 -20.57 -28.82 13.52
C GLU A 330 -19.62 -28.67 14.71
N ALA A 331 -20.04 -27.89 15.70
CA ALA A 331 -19.24 -27.61 16.89
C ALA A 331 -19.15 -28.80 17.86
N GLU A 332 -20.19 -29.64 17.90
CA GLU A 332 -20.32 -30.73 18.86
C GLU A 332 -21.02 -31.91 18.16
N VAL A 333 -20.29 -33.00 17.95
CA VAL A 333 -20.76 -34.19 17.24
C VAL A 333 -20.08 -35.47 17.78
N PRO A 334 -20.78 -36.62 17.81
CA PRO A 334 -20.16 -37.90 18.14
C PRO A 334 -19.01 -38.26 17.18
N LEU A 335 -17.84 -38.58 17.73
CA LEU A 335 -16.61 -38.83 16.96
C LEU A 335 -16.60 -40.13 16.15
N ILE A 336 -17.61 -40.99 16.30
CA ILE A 336 -17.86 -42.10 15.35
C ILE A 336 -17.96 -41.60 13.90
N ILE A 337 -18.38 -40.34 13.71
CA ILE A 337 -18.49 -39.70 12.39
C ILE A 337 -17.15 -39.62 11.64
N LEU A 338 -16.00 -39.66 12.34
CA LEU A 338 -14.69 -39.61 11.71
C LEU A 338 -14.47 -40.83 10.80
N HIS A 339 -14.79 -42.02 11.29
CA HIS A 339 -14.56 -43.29 10.60
C HIS A 339 -15.57 -43.52 9.49
N THR A 340 -16.83 -43.21 9.73
CA THR A 340 -17.88 -43.32 8.71
C THR A 340 -17.72 -42.30 7.59
N SER A 341 -17.28 -41.07 7.88
CA SER A 341 -16.96 -40.08 6.84
C SER A 341 -15.75 -40.51 6.02
N LEU A 342 -14.75 -41.13 6.65
CA LEU A 342 -13.64 -41.74 5.93
C LEU A 342 -14.11 -42.90 5.03
N LEU A 343 -14.92 -43.81 5.55
CA LEU A 343 -15.51 -44.91 4.76
C LEU A 343 -16.38 -44.38 3.62
N ASN A 344 -17.14 -43.29 3.85
CA ASN A 344 -17.92 -42.62 2.82
C ASN A 344 -17.01 -42.17 1.66
N GLY A 345 -15.90 -41.50 1.97
CA GLY A 345 -14.90 -41.11 0.97
C GLY A 345 -14.30 -42.30 0.23
N LEU A 346 -14.05 -43.41 0.93
CA LEU A 346 -13.54 -44.64 0.33
C LEU A 346 -14.56 -45.27 -0.62
N LEU A 347 -15.82 -45.42 -0.23
CA LEU A 347 -16.89 -46.01 -1.05
C LEU A 347 -17.28 -45.13 -2.25
N THR A 348 -17.19 -43.81 -2.12
CA THR A 348 -17.54 -42.86 -3.18
C THR A 348 -16.35 -42.45 -4.05
N HIS A 349 -15.14 -42.84 -3.66
CA HIS A 349 -13.88 -42.43 -4.27
C HIS A 349 -13.68 -40.90 -4.29
N THR A 350 -14.24 -40.16 -3.31
CA THR A 350 -14.12 -38.70 -3.23
C THR A 350 -13.31 -38.26 -2.02
N PHE A 351 -12.19 -37.59 -2.30
CA PHE A 351 -11.29 -37.04 -1.28
C PHE A 351 -10.80 -35.66 -1.65
N TYR A 352 -10.56 -34.83 -0.63
CA TYR A 352 -10.03 -33.49 -0.81
C TYR A 352 -8.52 -33.49 -1.02
N ARG A 353 -8.07 -32.86 -2.10
CA ARG A 353 -6.65 -32.69 -2.41
C ARG A 353 -6.18 -31.27 -2.08
N GLN A 354 -5.19 -31.16 -1.22
CA GLN A 354 -4.54 -29.89 -0.91
C GLN A 354 -3.63 -29.42 -2.06
N TRP A 355 -3.63 -28.12 -2.33
CA TRP A 355 -2.65 -27.50 -3.21
C TRP A 355 -1.23 -27.64 -2.65
N SER A 356 -0.30 -28.03 -3.52
CA SER A 356 1.11 -28.12 -3.17
C SER A 356 1.75 -26.74 -3.10
N PHE A 357 2.88 -26.66 -2.40
CA PHE A 357 3.72 -25.46 -2.32
C PHE A 357 3.94 -24.80 -3.70
N TRP A 358 4.30 -25.61 -4.70
CA TRP A 358 4.61 -25.11 -6.05
C TRP A 358 3.39 -24.60 -6.80
N GLN A 359 2.22 -25.19 -6.58
CA GLN A 359 0.97 -24.70 -7.17
C GLN A 359 0.58 -23.35 -6.57
N VAL A 360 0.68 -23.21 -5.24
CA VAL A 360 0.42 -21.94 -4.54
C VAL A 360 1.39 -20.86 -5.01
N LEU A 361 2.68 -21.18 -5.08
CA LEU A 361 3.70 -20.24 -5.54
C LEU A 361 3.47 -19.81 -7.00
N GLY A 362 3.19 -20.75 -7.89
CA GLY A 362 2.88 -20.45 -9.29
C GLY A 362 1.66 -19.53 -9.44
N PHE A 363 0.64 -19.72 -8.59
CA PHE A 363 -0.54 -18.87 -8.59
C PHE A 363 -0.28 -17.46 -8.04
N ILE A 364 0.47 -17.33 -6.95
CA ILE A 364 0.90 -16.03 -6.42
C ILE A 364 1.76 -15.29 -7.45
N ALA A 365 2.67 -15.98 -8.14
CA ALA A 365 3.48 -15.42 -9.20
C ALA A 365 2.63 -14.92 -10.37
N LEU A 366 1.62 -15.70 -10.78
CA LEU A 366 0.66 -15.29 -11.82
C LEU A 366 -0.10 -14.01 -11.42
N LEU A 367 -0.61 -13.94 -10.19
CA LEU A 367 -1.28 -12.74 -9.68
C LEU A 367 -0.32 -11.54 -9.62
N GLY A 368 0.93 -11.75 -9.20
CA GLY A 368 1.98 -10.73 -9.21
C GLY A 368 2.25 -10.19 -10.62
N ILE A 369 2.28 -11.06 -11.64
CA ILE A 369 2.41 -10.65 -13.05
C ILE A 369 1.21 -9.82 -13.49
N ILE A 370 -0.02 -10.25 -13.18
CA ILE A 370 -1.25 -9.52 -13.54
C ILE A 370 -1.24 -8.12 -12.93
N VAL A 371 -0.93 -8.00 -11.63
CA VAL A 371 -0.85 -6.72 -10.93
C VAL A 371 0.30 -5.85 -11.48
N GLY A 372 1.46 -6.46 -11.79
CA GLY A 372 2.59 -5.77 -12.42
C GLY A 372 2.27 -5.24 -13.83
N VAL A 373 1.50 -6.00 -14.63
CA VAL A 373 1.04 -5.56 -15.96
C VAL A 373 -0.01 -4.45 -15.84
N ALA A 374 -0.90 -4.51 -14.84
CA ALA A 374 -1.86 -3.44 -14.58
C ALA A 374 -1.20 -2.14 -14.10
N ALA A 375 -0.04 -2.24 -13.43
CA ALA A 375 0.77 -1.13 -12.97
C ALA A 375 1.58 -0.42 -14.07
N LEU A 376 1.64 -0.97 -15.29
CA LEU A 376 2.23 -0.29 -16.46
C LEU A 376 1.59 1.09 -16.66
N PRO A 377 2.28 2.07 -17.29
CA PRO A 377 1.83 3.46 -17.40
C PRO A 377 0.45 3.58 -18.06
N ARG A 378 -0.57 3.56 -17.21
CA ARG A 378 -2.00 3.55 -17.46
C ARG A 378 -2.66 4.38 -16.34
N PRO A 379 -3.92 4.82 -16.49
CA PRO A 379 -4.59 5.52 -15.41
C PRO A 379 -4.68 4.65 -14.15
N SER A 380 -4.42 5.26 -12.99
CA SER A 380 -4.27 4.57 -11.69
C SER A 380 -5.50 3.74 -11.29
N TRP A 381 -6.70 4.14 -11.73
CA TRP A 381 -7.92 3.38 -11.48
C TRP A 381 -7.87 1.96 -12.04
N ILE A 382 -7.12 1.69 -13.12
CA ILE A 382 -6.97 0.33 -13.67
C ILE A 382 -6.22 -0.57 -12.69
N LEU A 383 -5.19 -0.04 -12.02
CA LEU A 383 -4.46 -0.78 -11.00
C LEU A 383 -5.38 -1.10 -9.81
N TYR A 384 -6.12 -0.12 -9.30
CA TYR A 384 -7.06 -0.33 -8.19
C TYR A 384 -8.20 -1.30 -8.54
N ALA A 385 -8.78 -1.17 -9.74
CA ALA A 385 -9.79 -2.09 -10.24
C ALA A 385 -9.25 -3.52 -10.37
N THR A 386 -8.00 -3.67 -10.86
CA THR A 386 -7.33 -4.98 -10.93
C THR A 386 -7.09 -5.56 -9.54
N GLY A 387 -6.71 -4.73 -8.56
CA GLY A 387 -6.57 -5.13 -7.16
C GLY A 387 -7.87 -5.68 -6.58
N GLY A 388 -8.96 -4.93 -6.74
CA GLY A 388 -10.30 -5.34 -6.28
C GLY A 388 -10.81 -6.60 -6.99
N ALA A 389 -10.71 -6.65 -8.31
CA ALA A 389 -11.10 -7.81 -9.11
C ALA A 389 -10.27 -9.05 -8.76
N GLY A 390 -8.96 -8.91 -8.52
CA GLY A 390 -8.08 -9.98 -8.09
C GLY A 390 -8.50 -10.56 -6.74
N PHE A 391 -8.83 -9.72 -5.77
CA PHE A 391 -9.30 -10.17 -4.46
C PHE A 391 -10.62 -10.94 -4.54
N ILE A 392 -11.60 -10.43 -5.30
CA ILE A 392 -12.88 -11.14 -5.53
C ILE A 392 -12.63 -12.46 -6.25
N SER A 393 -11.74 -12.47 -7.24
CA SER A 393 -11.40 -13.67 -8.01
C SER A 393 -10.80 -14.76 -7.12
N ILE A 394 -10.00 -14.41 -6.11
CA ILE A 394 -9.44 -15.37 -5.13
C ILE A 394 -10.56 -16.05 -4.32
N ILE A 395 -11.57 -15.29 -3.88
CA ILE A 395 -12.71 -15.82 -3.12
C ILE A 395 -13.54 -16.77 -4.00
N VAL A 396 -13.88 -16.32 -5.21
CA VAL A 396 -14.63 -17.14 -6.18
C VAL A 396 -13.84 -18.39 -6.58
N PHE A 397 -12.53 -18.26 -6.77
CA PHE A 397 -11.66 -19.37 -7.11
C PHE A 397 -11.60 -20.40 -5.97
N THR A 398 -11.53 -19.95 -4.71
CA THR A 398 -11.61 -20.83 -3.53
C THR A 398 -12.90 -21.65 -3.55
N TRP A 399 -14.04 -21.02 -3.82
CA TRP A 399 -15.33 -21.71 -3.96
C TRP A 399 -15.29 -22.79 -5.04
N VAL A 400 -14.85 -22.42 -6.25
CA VAL A 400 -14.77 -23.35 -7.39
C VAL A 400 -13.84 -24.52 -7.10
N GLN A 401 -12.66 -24.28 -6.50
CA GLN A 401 -11.71 -25.34 -6.15
C GLN A 401 -12.31 -26.33 -5.16
N PHE A 402 -13.04 -25.82 -4.18
CA PHE A 402 -13.63 -26.65 -3.13
C PHE A 402 -14.75 -27.55 -3.69
N THR A 403 -15.61 -27.04 -4.59
CA THR A 403 -16.61 -27.87 -5.32
C THR A 403 -15.98 -28.94 -6.24
N ARG A 404 -14.68 -28.83 -6.51
CA ARG A 404 -13.88 -29.81 -7.27
C ARG A 404 -13.03 -30.70 -6.37
N PHE A 405 -13.36 -30.78 -5.07
CA PHE A 405 -12.62 -31.55 -4.07
C PHE A 405 -11.14 -31.15 -3.98
N SER A 406 -10.84 -29.86 -4.12
CA SER A 406 -9.50 -29.33 -4.00
C SER A 406 -9.45 -28.19 -2.99
N LEU A 407 -8.64 -28.35 -1.94
CA LEU A 407 -8.47 -27.34 -0.90
C LEU A 407 -7.46 -26.29 -1.34
N PHE A 408 -7.84 -25.02 -1.19
CA PHE A 408 -7.04 -23.87 -1.60
C PHE A 408 -6.73 -22.95 -0.40
N PRO A 409 -5.46 -22.58 -0.15
CA PRO A 409 -5.08 -21.80 1.03
C PRO A 409 -5.35 -20.31 0.80
N VAL A 410 -6.62 -19.94 0.97
CA VAL A 410 -7.17 -18.62 0.66
C VAL A 410 -6.55 -17.48 1.46
N VAL A 411 -6.20 -17.70 2.73
CA VAL A 411 -5.60 -16.67 3.60
C VAL A 411 -4.16 -16.43 3.17
N THR A 412 -3.42 -17.50 2.91
CA THR A 412 -2.03 -17.41 2.45
C THR A 412 -1.92 -16.73 1.09
N VAL A 413 -2.76 -17.13 0.12
CA VAL A 413 -2.76 -16.51 -1.22
C VAL A 413 -3.29 -15.08 -1.16
N GLY A 414 -4.42 -14.86 -0.46
CA GLY A 414 -5.03 -13.55 -0.31
C GLY A 414 -4.10 -12.55 0.38
N GLY A 415 -3.48 -12.96 1.49
CA GLY A 415 -2.50 -12.14 2.21
C GLY A 415 -1.26 -11.82 1.37
N SER A 416 -0.73 -12.82 0.66
CA SER A 416 0.40 -12.63 -0.27
C SER A 416 0.05 -11.67 -1.42
N PHE A 417 -1.16 -11.80 -1.98
CA PHE A 417 -1.67 -10.91 -3.02
C PHE A 417 -1.81 -9.47 -2.51
N LEU A 418 -2.40 -9.27 -1.34
CA LEU A 418 -2.55 -7.94 -0.74
C LEU A 418 -1.17 -7.32 -0.45
N PHE A 419 -0.22 -8.11 0.05
CA PHE A 419 1.15 -7.65 0.27
C PHE A 419 1.83 -7.20 -1.03
N LEU A 420 1.73 -8.00 -2.11
CA LEU A 420 2.24 -7.63 -3.44
C LEU A 420 1.56 -6.36 -3.96
N PHE A 421 0.25 -6.28 -3.86
CA PHE A 421 -0.56 -5.17 -4.37
C PHE A 421 -0.25 -3.87 -3.65
N PHE A 422 -0.35 -3.84 -2.31
CA PHE A 422 -0.04 -2.64 -1.52
C PHE A 422 1.43 -2.28 -1.58
N GLY A 423 2.34 -3.26 -1.55
CA GLY A 423 3.76 -3.04 -1.74
C GLY A 423 4.08 -2.35 -3.07
N LEU A 424 3.43 -2.78 -4.16
CA LEU A 424 3.59 -2.15 -5.47
C LEU A 424 2.99 -0.74 -5.51
N VAL A 425 1.79 -0.53 -4.96
CA VAL A 425 1.14 0.79 -4.88
C VAL A 425 2.02 1.79 -4.12
N VAL A 426 2.51 1.40 -2.93
CA VAL A 426 3.41 2.23 -2.12
C VAL A 426 4.72 2.49 -2.86
N GLY A 427 5.33 1.46 -3.47
CA GLY A 427 6.56 1.61 -4.24
C GLY A 427 6.44 2.58 -5.42
N LEU A 428 5.32 2.53 -6.14
CA LEU A 428 5.01 3.47 -7.22
C LEU A 428 4.78 4.89 -6.70
N GLN A 429 4.02 5.04 -5.62
CA GLN A 429 3.75 6.36 -5.03
C GLN A 429 5.06 7.03 -4.59
N ILE A 430 5.96 6.28 -3.92
CA ILE A 430 7.28 6.79 -3.52
C ILE A 430 8.11 7.18 -4.74
N ALA A 431 8.09 6.37 -5.81
CA ALA A 431 8.83 6.67 -7.04
C ALA A 431 8.33 7.96 -7.71
N VAL A 432 7.01 8.13 -7.83
CA VAL A 432 6.38 9.32 -8.39
C VAL A 432 6.67 10.55 -7.55
N SER A 433 6.53 10.46 -6.21
CA SER A 433 6.82 11.57 -5.30
C SER A 433 8.28 12.03 -5.38
N ARG A 434 9.24 11.10 -5.57
CA ARG A 434 10.66 11.45 -5.77
C ARG A 434 10.90 12.17 -7.09
N GLU A 435 10.24 11.77 -8.18
CA GLU A 435 10.35 12.46 -9.47
C GLU A 435 9.80 13.90 -9.35
N GLN A 436 8.64 14.07 -8.69
CA GLN A 436 8.06 15.39 -8.45
C GLN A 436 8.96 16.27 -7.58
N ALA A 437 9.53 15.75 -6.50
CA ALA A 437 10.44 16.49 -5.63
C ALA A 437 11.73 16.91 -6.36
N PHE A 438 12.27 16.05 -7.24
CA PHE A 438 13.43 16.39 -8.06
C PHE A 438 13.12 17.55 -9.02
N ILE A 439 11.97 17.50 -9.70
CA ILE A 439 11.51 18.58 -10.59
C ILE A 439 11.33 19.87 -9.78
N ARG A 440 10.64 19.83 -8.63
CA ARG A 440 10.45 20.99 -7.75
C ARG A 440 11.77 21.63 -7.34
N ASN A 441 12.73 20.82 -6.87
CA ASN A 441 14.04 21.32 -6.43
C ASN A 441 14.89 21.88 -7.58
N ALA A 442 14.69 21.39 -8.81
CA ALA A 442 15.35 21.93 -9.99
C ALA A 442 14.78 23.31 -10.38
N PHE A 443 13.46 23.49 -10.31
CA PHE A 443 12.79 24.76 -10.65
C PHE A 443 12.99 25.84 -9.56
N ALA A 444 13.06 25.46 -8.28
CA ALA A 444 13.25 26.40 -7.15
C ALA A 444 14.57 27.18 -7.19
N LYS A 445 15.52 26.82 -8.07
CA LYS A 445 16.78 27.56 -8.25
C LYS A 445 16.69 28.71 -9.26
N TYR A 446 15.61 28.77 -10.05
CA TYR A 446 15.45 29.74 -11.13
C TYR A 446 14.25 30.66 -10.94
N VAL A 447 13.34 30.33 -10.02
CA VAL A 447 12.10 31.05 -9.76
C VAL A 447 11.82 31.01 -8.25
N PRO A 448 11.47 32.14 -7.59
CA PRO A 448 11.10 32.16 -6.17
C PRO A 448 10.02 31.12 -5.83
N GLU A 449 10.12 30.48 -4.66
CA GLU A 449 9.23 29.38 -4.25
C GLU A 449 7.74 29.77 -4.25
N THR A 450 7.45 31.04 -3.96
CA THR A 450 6.10 31.62 -4.03
C THR A 450 5.51 31.56 -5.44
N VAL A 451 6.30 31.87 -6.47
CA VAL A 451 5.87 31.84 -7.88
C VAL A 451 5.75 30.40 -8.37
N VAL A 452 6.65 29.49 -7.97
CA VAL A 452 6.55 28.07 -8.34
C VAL A 452 5.28 27.44 -7.76
N ASN A 453 4.96 27.72 -6.49
CA ASN A 453 3.75 27.20 -5.85
C ASN A 453 2.48 27.74 -6.54
N GLU A 454 2.48 29.02 -6.90
CA GLU A 454 1.34 29.63 -7.61
C GLU A 454 1.16 29.02 -9.00
N LEU A 455 2.24 28.81 -9.78
CA LEU A 455 2.18 28.17 -11.10
C LEU A 455 1.74 26.70 -11.04
N LEU A 456 2.01 25.99 -9.94
CA LEU A 456 1.52 24.63 -9.72
C LEU A 456 0.03 24.58 -9.37
N MET A 457 -0.46 25.60 -8.65
CA MET A 457 -1.87 25.74 -8.29
C MET A 457 -2.71 26.26 -9.46
N HIS A 458 -2.12 27.11 -10.30
CA HIS A 458 -2.75 27.78 -11.44
C HIS A 458 -1.92 27.61 -12.73
N PRO A 459 -1.91 26.40 -13.35
CA PRO A 459 -1.14 26.14 -14.57
C PRO A 459 -1.49 27.07 -15.75
N GLU A 460 -2.69 27.64 -15.75
CA GLU A 460 -3.17 28.63 -16.73
C GLU A 460 -2.30 29.90 -16.80
N LEU A 461 -1.59 30.26 -15.73
CA LEU A 461 -0.66 31.40 -15.69
C LEU A 461 0.58 31.20 -16.58
N LEU A 462 0.80 30.00 -17.14
CA LEU A 462 1.89 29.70 -18.08
C LEU A 462 1.56 30.01 -19.55
N GLN A 463 0.37 30.53 -19.85
CA GLN A 463 0.01 30.90 -21.22
C GLN A 463 0.69 32.21 -21.65
N LEU A 464 1.02 32.30 -22.95
CA LEU A 464 1.52 33.54 -23.56
C LEU A 464 0.43 34.61 -23.50
N GLY A 465 0.85 35.84 -23.21
CA GLY A 465 -0.04 36.97 -22.99
C GLY A 465 0.25 37.62 -21.65
N GLY A 466 -0.47 38.70 -21.38
CA GLY A 466 -0.34 39.42 -20.14
C GLY A 466 -1.58 40.24 -19.85
N GLU A 467 -1.68 40.71 -18.62
CA GLU A 467 -2.73 41.61 -18.18
C GLU A 467 -2.16 43.02 -18.00
N GLU A 468 -2.98 44.03 -18.31
CA GLU A 468 -2.62 45.42 -18.02
C GLU A 468 -2.83 45.68 -16.52
N ARG A 469 -1.76 46.10 -15.84
CA ARG A 469 -1.77 46.39 -14.41
C ARG A 469 -0.94 47.64 -14.11
N VAL A 470 -1.35 48.39 -13.09
CA VAL A 470 -0.56 49.50 -12.55
C VAL A 470 0.44 48.91 -11.56
N LEU A 471 1.73 49.08 -11.84
CA LEU A 471 2.84 48.53 -11.05
C LEU A 471 3.92 49.61 -10.84
N SER A 472 4.87 49.33 -9.95
CA SER A 472 6.11 50.09 -9.85
C SER A 472 7.28 49.27 -10.37
N VAL A 473 8.09 49.88 -11.24
CA VAL A 473 9.30 49.26 -11.78
C VAL A 473 10.51 50.04 -11.33
N LEU A 474 11.51 49.30 -10.87
CA LEU A 474 12.81 49.77 -10.43
C LEU A 474 13.86 49.31 -11.44
N PHE A 475 14.62 50.27 -11.96
CA PHE A 475 15.87 50.01 -12.67
C PHE A 475 17.03 50.50 -11.81
N SER A 476 18.05 49.67 -11.72
CA SER A 476 19.27 49.93 -10.97
C SER A 476 20.45 49.63 -11.87
N ASP A 477 21.42 50.52 -11.99
CA ASP A 477 22.64 50.29 -12.78
C ASP A 477 23.88 50.84 -12.05
N LEU A 478 25.05 50.22 -12.28
CA LEU A 478 26.29 50.62 -11.64
C LEU A 478 26.96 51.77 -12.40
N ALA A 479 27.25 52.86 -11.68
CA ALA A 479 27.96 53.99 -12.26
C ALA A 479 29.43 53.64 -12.52
N GLY A 480 29.86 53.80 -13.78
CA GLY A 480 31.26 53.60 -14.18
C GLY A 480 31.73 52.15 -14.23
N PHE A 481 30.81 51.18 -14.23
CA PHE A 481 31.16 49.75 -14.19
C PHE A 481 32.03 49.29 -15.37
N THR A 482 31.81 49.81 -16.58
CA THR A 482 32.67 49.49 -17.74
C THR A 482 34.13 49.78 -17.45
N THR A 483 34.44 50.94 -16.87
CA THR A 483 35.80 51.32 -16.49
C THR A 483 36.37 50.40 -15.40
N ILE A 484 35.52 49.96 -14.46
CA ILE A 484 35.91 49.01 -13.40
C ILE A 484 36.21 47.63 -14.02
N ALA A 485 35.37 47.16 -14.93
CA ALA A 485 35.49 45.87 -15.60
C ALA A 485 36.78 45.78 -16.43
N GLU A 486 37.22 46.87 -17.07
CA GLU A 486 38.48 46.95 -17.81
C GLU A 486 39.73 46.83 -16.92
N GLN A 487 39.61 47.08 -15.61
CA GLN A 487 40.71 47.11 -14.64
C GLN A 487 40.79 45.85 -13.76
N MET A 488 39.91 44.87 -13.96
CA MET A 488 39.81 43.66 -13.13
C MET A 488 39.97 42.37 -13.95
N SER A 489 40.44 41.29 -13.32
CA SER A 489 40.41 39.97 -13.97
C SER A 489 38.96 39.43 -14.03
N PRO A 490 38.60 38.61 -15.05
CA PRO A 490 37.24 38.09 -15.18
C PRO A 490 36.71 37.35 -13.93
N PRO A 491 37.49 36.49 -13.23
CA PRO A 491 37.00 35.83 -12.02
C PRO A 491 36.74 36.81 -10.85
N GLU A 492 37.59 37.81 -10.67
CA GLU A 492 37.43 38.82 -9.62
C GLU A 492 36.22 39.73 -9.90
N LEU A 493 36.04 40.12 -11.17
CA LEU A 493 34.88 40.89 -11.62
C LEU A 493 33.58 40.11 -11.40
N VAL A 494 33.52 38.83 -11.79
CA VAL A 494 32.35 37.97 -11.58
C VAL A 494 32.08 37.78 -10.09
N SER A 495 33.11 37.61 -9.25
CA SER A 495 32.92 37.49 -7.80
C SER A 495 32.38 38.77 -7.18
N LEU A 496 32.87 39.94 -7.61
CA LEU A 496 32.41 41.24 -7.12
C LEU A 496 30.97 41.50 -7.57
N LEU A 497 30.67 41.25 -8.85
CA LEU A 497 29.34 41.42 -9.42
C LEU A 497 28.32 40.49 -8.76
N ASN A 498 28.64 39.20 -8.61
CA ASN A 498 27.74 38.25 -7.93
C ASN A 498 27.46 38.67 -6.48
N GLN A 499 28.47 39.18 -5.76
CA GLN A 499 28.25 39.69 -4.40
C GLN A 499 27.29 40.89 -4.40
N TYR A 500 27.50 41.86 -5.30
CA TYR A 500 26.59 42.99 -5.46
C TYR A 500 25.17 42.55 -5.82
N LEU A 501 25.00 41.76 -6.88
CA LEU A 501 23.70 41.29 -7.34
C LEU A 501 22.97 40.49 -6.26
N THR A 502 23.66 39.64 -5.51
CA THR A 502 23.07 38.87 -4.40
C THR A 502 22.49 39.81 -3.34
N GLU A 503 23.29 40.76 -2.85
CA GLU A 503 22.89 41.67 -1.78
C GLU A 503 21.75 42.61 -2.21
N MET A 504 21.74 43.07 -3.47
CA MET A 504 20.64 43.88 -4.00
C MET A 504 19.36 43.06 -4.19
N THR A 505 19.50 41.82 -4.67
CA THR A 505 18.37 40.90 -4.88
C THR A 505 17.68 40.55 -3.59
N ASP A 506 18.44 40.25 -2.53
CA ASP A 506 17.89 39.94 -1.21
C ASP A 506 17.02 41.09 -0.68
N LEU A 507 17.42 42.35 -0.93
CA LEU A 507 16.65 43.54 -0.54
C LEU A 507 15.35 43.69 -1.34
N ILE A 508 15.38 43.44 -2.66
CA ILE A 508 14.20 43.47 -3.52
C ILE A 508 13.18 42.41 -3.06
N LEU A 509 13.65 41.18 -2.89
CA LEU A 509 12.81 40.05 -2.48
C LEU A 509 12.22 40.27 -1.07
N ALA A 510 12.99 40.84 -0.14
CA ALA A 510 12.52 41.14 1.21
C ALA A 510 11.38 42.17 1.25
N GLU A 511 11.32 43.06 0.26
CA GLU A 511 10.23 44.03 0.10
C GLU A 511 9.08 43.50 -0.77
N GLY A 512 9.15 42.24 -1.22
CA GLY A 512 8.12 41.62 -2.06
C GLY A 512 8.18 42.02 -3.54
N GLY A 513 9.29 42.61 -3.98
CA GLY A 513 9.58 42.79 -5.40
C GLY A 513 10.05 41.49 -6.04
N ILE A 514 9.98 41.42 -7.36
CA ILE A 514 10.48 40.29 -8.16
C ILE A 514 11.54 40.81 -9.12
N ILE A 515 12.57 40.01 -9.34
CA ILE A 515 13.59 40.30 -10.34
C ILE A 515 13.06 39.87 -11.71
N ASP A 516 12.82 40.83 -12.59
CA ASP A 516 12.46 40.60 -13.99
C ASP A 516 13.66 39.97 -14.72
N LYS A 517 14.80 40.69 -14.72
CA LYS A 517 16.05 40.22 -15.31
C LYS A 517 17.27 41.03 -14.86
N TYR A 518 18.45 40.42 -15.03
CA TYR A 518 19.74 41.11 -15.02
C TYR A 518 20.15 41.49 -16.43
N GLN A 519 20.64 42.71 -16.62
CA GLN A 519 21.19 43.19 -17.90
C GLN A 519 22.62 43.66 -17.67
N GLY A 520 23.57 42.72 -17.66
CA GLY A 520 24.95 43.00 -17.24
C GLY A 520 25.00 43.27 -15.74
N ASP A 521 25.36 44.50 -15.37
CA ASP A 521 25.35 45.07 -14.03
C ASP A 521 24.03 45.70 -13.61
N ALA A 522 23.10 45.88 -14.56
CA ALA A 522 21.79 46.44 -14.28
C ALA A 522 20.80 45.40 -13.73
N ILE A 523 19.98 45.83 -12.78
CA ILE A 523 18.88 45.06 -12.19
C ILE A 523 17.56 45.73 -12.59
N MET A 524 16.66 44.93 -13.17
CA MET A 524 15.28 45.32 -13.40
C MET A 524 14.37 44.51 -12.47
N ALA A 525 13.50 45.21 -11.75
CA ALA A 525 12.58 44.59 -10.81
C ALA A 525 11.21 45.30 -10.79
N GLU A 526 10.17 44.52 -10.54
CA GLU A 526 8.79 44.98 -10.47
C GLU A 526 8.15 44.69 -9.11
N PHE A 527 7.24 45.56 -8.70
CA PHE A 527 6.50 45.47 -7.44
C PHE A 527 4.99 45.50 -7.75
N GLY A 528 4.25 44.55 -7.17
CA GLY A 528 2.80 44.41 -7.34
C GLY A 528 2.36 43.32 -8.33
N ALA A 529 3.29 42.49 -8.82
CA ALA A 529 3.01 41.31 -9.63
C ALA A 529 3.96 40.15 -9.31
N PRO A 530 3.55 38.87 -9.52
CA PRO A 530 2.19 38.42 -9.85
C PRO A 530 1.22 38.66 -8.69
N LEU A 531 1.72 38.71 -7.45
CA LEU A 531 0.94 39.00 -6.27
C LEU A 531 0.68 40.51 -6.15
N PRO A 532 -0.58 40.93 -5.98
CA PRO A 532 -0.91 42.35 -5.85
C PRO A 532 -0.37 42.92 -4.54
N LEU A 533 0.25 44.10 -4.62
CA LEU A 533 0.72 44.88 -3.47
C LEU A 533 0.12 46.27 -3.55
N THR A 534 -0.65 46.68 -2.56
CA THR A 534 -1.31 48.00 -2.55
C THR A 534 -0.33 49.15 -2.32
N ASP A 535 0.80 48.87 -1.69
CA ASP A 535 1.90 49.78 -1.33
C ASP A 535 3.13 49.58 -2.24
N HIS A 536 2.94 49.10 -3.48
CA HIS A 536 4.03 48.74 -4.40
C HIS A 536 5.01 49.90 -4.67
N ALA A 537 4.53 51.15 -4.72
CA ALA A 537 5.37 52.33 -4.90
C ALA A 537 6.25 52.62 -3.67
N ASP A 538 5.68 52.50 -2.46
CA ASP A 538 6.41 52.69 -1.22
C ASP A 538 7.51 51.64 -1.05
N ARG A 539 7.20 50.38 -1.38
CA ARG A 539 8.16 49.26 -1.34
C ARG A 539 9.31 49.45 -2.32
N ALA A 540 9.03 49.90 -3.55
CA ALA A 540 10.07 50.19 -4.54
C ALA A 540 11.02 51.30 -4.05
N VAL A 541 10.48 52.39 -3.52
CA VAL A 541 11.29 53.52 -3.01
C VAL A 541 12.08 53.12 -1.76
N ARG A 542 11.45 52.39 -0.83
CA ARG A 542 12.14 51.84 0.36
C ARG A 542 13.27 50.90 -0.04
N THR A 543 13.05 50.06 -1.06
CA THR A 543 14.09 49.18 -1.61
C THR A 543 15.27 49.99 -2.12
N ALA A 544 15.04 51.04 -2.90
CA ALA A 544 16.11 51.90 -3.40
C ALA A 544 16.94 52.55 -2.28
N LEU A 545 16.29 53.06 -1.23
CA LEU A 545 16.97 53.60 -0.05
C LEU A 545 17.81 52.53 0.67
N LYS A 546 17.25 51.32 0.85
CA LYS A 546 17.97 50.19 1.45
C LYS A 546 19.17 49.77 0.59
N MET A 547 19.04 49.75 -0.73
CA MET A 547 20.13 49.47 -1.65
C MET A 547 21.28 50.47 -1.47
N GLN A 548 20.99 51.77 -1.43
CA GLN A 548 22.02 52.80 -1.23
C GLN A 548 22.74 52.65 0.11
N ARG A 549 21.99 52.41 1.20
CA ARG A 549 22.57 52.17 2.53
C ARG A 549 23.44 50.91 2.56
N ARG A 550 22.95 49.80 2.00
CA ARG A 550 23.71 48.54 1.96
C ARG A 550 24.97 48.70 1.11
N LEU A 551 24.88 49.42 0.00
CA LEU A 551 26.02 49.70 -0.86
C LEU A 551 27.07 50.55 -0.14
N GLN A 552 26.66 51.53 0.68
CA GLN A 552 27.58 52.30 1.52
C GLN A 552 28.37 51.38 2.48
N GLU A 553 27.73 50.40 3.11
CA GLU A 553 28.40 49.40 3.95
C GLU A 553 29.37 48.52 3.12
N LEU A 554 28.91 48.05 1.96
CA LEU A 554 29.71 47.20 1.08
C LEU A 554 30.95 47.93 0.57
N ARG A 555 30.84 49.22 0.22
CA ARG A 555 31.98 50.05 -0.19
C ARG A 555 33.07 50.10 0.89
N GLN A 556 32.70 50.20 2.16
CA GLN A 556 33.70 50.16 3.25
C GLN A 556 34.40 48.80 3.33
N ARG A 557 33.66 47.70 3.16
CA ARG A 557 34.22 46.34 3.16
C ARG A 557 35.10 46.07 1.94
N TRP A 558 34.70 46.52 0.76
CA TRP A 558 35.48 46.41 -0.47
C TRP A 558 36.75 47.24 -0.39
N LYS A 559 36.67 48.48 0.12
CA LYS A 559 37.84 49.33 0.36
C LYS A 559 38.85 48.66 1.30
N ALA A 560 38.38 48.03 2.38
CA ALA A 560 39.25 47.28 3.30
C ALA A 560 39.95 46.06 2.65
N ARG A 561 39.39 45.54 1.55
CA ARG A 561 39.93 44.44 0.76
C ARG A 561 40.72 44.89 -0.48
N GLY A 562 40.88 46.20 -0.70
CA GLY A 562 41.53 46.74 -1.90
C GLY A 562 40.69 46.62 -3.18
N LEU A 563 39.39 46.39 -3.07
CA LEU A 563 38.45 46.31 -4.19
C LEU A 563 37.86 47.69 -4.52
N PRO A 564 37.47 47.93 -5.79
CA PRO A 564 36.83 49.18 -6.20
C PRO A 564 35.49 49.38 -5.49
N ALA A 565 35.17 50.64 -5.19
CA ALA A 565 33.88 51.02 -4.64
C ALA A 565 32.87 51.13 -5.79
N LEU A 566 31.79 50.34 -5.73
CA LEU A 566 30.71 50.43 -6.72
C LEU A 566 29.69 51.48 -6.28
N GLU A 567 29.24 52.30 -7.23
CA GLU A 567 28.11 53.20 -7.05
C GLU A 567 26.94 52.78 -7.92
N CYS A 568 25.72 53.03 -7.46
CA CYS A 568 24.51 52.58 -8.13
C CYS A 568 23.55 53.75 -8.25
N ARG A 569 22.93 53.89 -9.41
CA ARG A 569 21.82 54.81 -9.63
C ARG A 569 20.54 54.02 -9.79
N VAL A 570 19.44 54.59 -9.32
CA VAL A 570 18.14 53.94 -9.31
C VAL A 570 17.09 54.86 -9.92
N GLY A 571 16.33 54.33 -10.86
CA GLY A 571 15.18 54.98 -11.49
C GLY A 571 13.91 54.22 -11.18
N ILE A 572 12.88 54.89 -10.66
CA ILE A 572 11.58 54.26 -10.36
C ILE A 572 10.47 55.01 -11.07
N ASN A 573 9.58 54.24 -11.72
CA ASN A 573 8.35 54.78 -12.26
C ASN A 573 7.16 53.88 -11.93
N THR A 574 6.01 54.51 -11.69
CA THR A 574 4.72 53.87 -11.48
C THR A 574 3.80 54.16 -12.65
N GLY A 575 3.07 53.17 -13.13
CA GLY A 575 2.08 53.38 -14.18
C GLY A 575 1.53 52.08 -14.78
N PRO A 576 0.59 52.19 -15.72
CA PRO A 576 0.05 51.04 -16.43
C PRO A 576 1.13 50.39 -17.30
N MET A 577 1.23 49.07 -17.21
CA MET A 577 2.10 48.22 -18.02
C MET A 577 1.47 46.84 -18.19
N ILE A 578 1.92 46.10 -19.19
CA ILE A 578 1.47 44.73 -19.41
C ILE A 578 2.45 43.79 -18.70
N ILE A 579 1.95 42.99 -17.77
CA ILE A 579 2.72 41.94 -17.09
C ILE A 579 2.25 40.57 -17.60
N GLY A 580 3.19 39.69 -17.95
CA GLY A 580 2.88 38.32 -18.30
C GLY A 580 4.01 37.59 -19.00
N ASN A 581 3.71 36.42 -19.58
CA ASN A 581 4.70 35.65 -20.32
C ASN A 581 4.86 36.23 -21.73
N MET A 582 6.04 36.80 -22.00
CA MET A 582 6.38 37.45 -23.26
C MET A 582 7.55 36.73 -23.92
N GLY A 583 7.47 36.53 -25.24
CA GLY A 583 8.53 35.89 -26.02
C GLY A 583 7.98 35.00 -27.13
N SER A 584 8.71 33.95 -27.44
CA SER A 584 8.32 32.93 -28.42
C SER A 584 7.62 31.75 -27.74
N HIS A 585 7.00 30.88 -28.52
CA HIS A 585 6.45 29.61 -28.02
C HIS A 585 7.50 28.66 -27.40
N GLN A 586 8.80 28.88 -27.64
CA GLN A 586 9.89 28.02 -27.15
C GLN A 586 10.63 28.63 -25.97
N ILE A 587 10.73 29.96 -25.92
CA ILE A 587 11.46 30.74 -24.92
C ILE A 587 10.62 31.99 -24.64
N PHE A 588 10.13 32.12 -23.41
CA PHE A 588 9.39 33.26 -22.92
C PHE A 588 9.84 33.60 -21.50
N ASP A 589 9.80 34.88 -21.17
CA ASP A 589 10.08 35.41 -19.83
C ASP A 589 8.77 35.93 -19.24
N TYR A 590 8.53 35.72 -17.95
CA TYR A 590 7.52 36.48 -17.23
C TYR A 590 8.10 37.88 -16.96
N THR A 591 7.54 38.90 -17.62
CA THR A 591 8.16 40.24 -17.65
C THR A 591 7.14 41.36 -17.83
N VAL A 592 7.52 42.58 -17.45
CA VAL A 592 6.72 43.80 -17.70
C VAL A 592 7.13 44.53 -18.99
N ILE A 593 6.14 44.95 -19.78
CA ILE A 593 6.34 45.76 -20.99
C ILE A 593 5.43 46.98 -20.95
N GLY A 594 5.98 48.16 -21.25
CA GLY A 594 5.17 49.36 -21.46
C GLY A 594 5.99 50.64 -21.39
N ASP A 595 5.34 51.75 -21.75
CA ASP A 595 5.96 53.09 -21.68
C ASP A 595 6.37 53.47 -20.25
N ALA A 596 5.67 52.97 -19.24
CA ALA A 596 5.99 53.17 -17.84
C ALA A 596 7.33 52.51 -17.45
N VAL A 597 7.64 51.33 -18.01
CA VAL A 597 8.90 50.59 -17.80
C VAL A 597 10.06 51.39 -18.39
N ASN A 598 9.89 51.86 -19.63
CA ASN A 598 10.89 52.66 -20.33
C ASN A 598 11.20 53.98 -19.61
N LEU A 599 10.20 54.59 -18.95
CA LEU A 599 10.42 55.80 -18.16
C LEU A 599 11.34 55.51 -16.95
N ALA A 600 11.10 54.44 -16.20
CA ALA A 600 11.97 54.06 -15.06
C ALA A 600 13.43 53.89 -15.47
N SER A 601 13.70 53.15 -16.55
CA SER A 601 15.07 52.97 -17.09
C SER A 601 15.74 54.29 -17.46
N ARG A 602 14.99 55.29 -17.95
CA ARG A 602 15.56 56.60 -18.30
C ARG A 602 15.78 57.49 -17.09
N LEU A 603 14.97 57.34 -16.04
CA LEU A 603 15.20 58.03 -14.77
C LEU A 603 16.49 57.54 -14.11
N GLU A 604 16.78 56.24 -14.21
CA GLU A 604 18.08 55.69 -13.76
C GLU A 604 19.22 56.45 -14.45
N GLY A 605 19.26 56.47 -15.79
CA GLY A 605 20.32 57.17 -16.53
C GLY A 605 20.38 58.67 -16.25
N ALA A 606 19.22 59.33 -16.11
CA ALA A 606 19.11 60.76 -15.85
C ALA A 606 19.77 61.20 -14.53
N ASN A 607 19.84 60.32 -13.52
CA ASN A 607 20.57 60.59 -12.27
C ASN A 607 22.00 61.13 -12.52
N LYS A 608 22.67 60.65 -13.59
CA LYS A 608 24.03 61.09 -13.97
C LYS A 608 24.14 62.61 -14.12
N ARG A 609 23.15 63.22 -14.79
CA ARG A 609 23.17 64.66 -15.10
C ARG A 609 22.99 65.52 -13.86
N TYR A 610 22.17 65.05 -12.92
CA TYR A 610 21.83 65.78 -11.70
C TYR A 610 22.70 65.39 -10.49
N GLY A 611 23.60 64.42 -10.64
CA GLY A 611 24.44 63.91 -9.54
C GLY A 611 23.69 63.20 -8.44
N THR A 612 22.49 62.68 -8.74
CA THR A 612 21.62 62.00 -7.77
C THR A 612 21.79 60.49 -7.84
N THR A 613 21.26 59.75 -6.86
CA THR A 613 21.34 58.28 -6.83
C THR A 613 19.98 57.61 -6.92
N ILE A 614 18.90 58.30 -6.58
CA ILE A 614 17.53 57.79 -6.67
C ILE A 614 16.65 58.86 -7.31
N MET A 615 16.08 58.54 -8.47
CA MET A 615 15.16 59.41 -9.18
C MET A 615 13.81 58.72 -9.39
N ILE A 616 12.73 59.43 -9.09
CA ILE A 616 11.36 58.97 -9.28
C ILE A 616 10.55 59.93 -10.14
N SER A 617 9.55 59.42 -10.86
CA SER A 617 8.61 60.27 -11.61
C SER A 617 7.56 60.89 -10.69
N GLU A 618 6.86 61.90 -11.21
CA GLU A 618 5.64 62.42 -10.59
C GLU A 618 4.56 61.36 -10.37
N PHE A 619 4.50 60.32 -11.21
CA PHE A 619 3.55 59.23 -11.08
C PHE A 619 3.88 58.36 -9.88
N THR A 620 5.16 58.05 -9.64
CA THR A 620 5.58 57.35 -8.43
C THR A 620 5.35 58.23 -7.21
N HIS A 621 5.76 59.49 -7.26
CA HIS A 621 5.59 60.44 -6.16
C HIS A 621 4.12 60.57 -5.73
N ALA A 622 3.18 60.61 -6.68
CA ALA A 622 1.75 60.69 -6.40
C ALA A 622 1.18 59.44 -5.71
N CYS A 623 1.85 58.29 -5.84
CA CYS A 623 1.45 57.03 -5.21
C CYS A 623 2.14 56.78 -3.86
N LEU A 624 3.03 57.66 -3.40
CA LEU A 624 3.71 57.48 -2.12
C LEU A 624 2.80 57.82 -0.95
N THR A 625 2.95 57.08 0.15
CA THR A 625 2.32 57.45 1.42
C THR A 625 2.84 58.83 1.86
N PRO A 626 1.97 59.83 2.10
CA PRO A 626 2.39 61.17 2.46
C PRO A 626 3.27 61.20 3.72
N GLY A 627 4.42 61.87 3.63
CA GLY A 627 5.37 62.00 4.74
C GLY A 627 6.23 60.77 5.01
N LEU A 628 6.09 59.68 4.25
CA LEU A 628 6.90 58.47 4.44
C LEU A 628 8.33 58.64 3.90
N PHE A 629 8.51 59.41 2.83
CA PHE A 629 9.80 59.66 2.21
C PHE A 629 10.06 61.15 2.06
N ARG A 630 11.34 61.50 2.01
CA ARG A 630 11.80 62.86 1.74
C ARG A 630 12.17 62.99 0.28
N THR A 631 11.56 63.97 -0.37
CA THR A 631 11.71 64.16 -1.81
C THR A 631 11.93 65.63 -2.15
N ARG A 632 12.78 65.92 -3.13
CA ARG A 632 12.87 67.24 -3.75
C ARG A 632 12.50 67.15 -5.22
N VAL A 633 11.82 68.17 -5.74
CA VAL A 633 11.64 68.33 -7.20
C VAL A 633 13.01 68.66 -7.79
N LEU A 634 13.46 67.88 -8.77
CA LEU A 634 14.73 68.13 -9.46
C LEU A 634 14.52 68.95 -10.73
N ASP A 635 13.62 68.51 -11.59
CA ASP A 635 13.43 69.12 -12.91
C ASP A 635 12.09 68.71 -13.54
N VAL A 636 11.78 69.33 -14.67
CA VAL A 636 10.80 68.83 -15.64
C VAL A 636 11.58 68.38 -16.88
N ILE A 637 11.55 67.08 -17.19
CA ILE A 637 12.34 66.52 -18.29
C ILE A 637 11.45 65.94 -19.40
N ARG A 638 11.89 66.11 -20.64
CA ARG A 638 11.39 65.38 -21.81
C ARG A 638 12.37 64.29 -22.16
N VAL A 639 12.00 63.06 -21.80
CA VAL A 639 12.79 61.88 -22.15
C VAL A 639 12.58 61.49 -23.62
N LYS A 640 13.66 61.15 -24.32
CA LYS A 640 13.68 60.82 -25.76
C LYS A 640 12.53 59.92 -26.23
N GLY A 641 11.54 60.44 -26.97
CA GLY A 641 10.40 59.66 -27.46
C GLY A 641 9.11 59.77 -26.63
N LYS A 642 9.06 60.63 -25.60
CA LYS A 642 7.80 61.15 -25.05
C LYS A 642 7.61 62.61 -25.44
N ALA A 643 6.39 62.93 -25.91
CA ALA A 643 6.00 64.30 -26.23
C ALA A 643 5.60 65.12 -24.98
N LYS A 644 5.21 64.46 -23.88
CA LYS A 644 4.85 65.12 -22.61
C LYS A 644 6.05 65.17 -21.69
N ALA A 645 6.30 66.35 -21.14
CA ALA A 645 7.29 66.54 -20.10
C ALA A 645 6.84 65.88 -18.79
N VAL A 646 7.79 65.36 -18.02
CA VAL A 646 7.54 64.65 -16.76
C VAL A 646 8.31 65.35 -15.66
N ARG A 647 7.64 65.67 -14.56
CA ARG A 647 8.33 66.17 -13.36
C ARG A 647 9.04 65.02 -12.67
N VAL A 648 10.30 65.23 -12.31
CA VAL A 648 11.14 64.23 -11.65
C VAL A 648 11.58 64.71 -10.28
N PHE A 649 11.72 63.74 -9.38
CA PHE A 649 12.03 63.98 -7.98
C PHE A 649 13.23 63.15 -7.57
N GLU A 650 14.08 63.70 -6.72
CA GLU A 650 15.04 62.90 -5.97
C GLU A 650 14.38 62.38 -4.70
N VAL A 651 14.65 61.13 -4.34
CA VAL A 651 14.38 60.63 -3.00
C VAL A 651 15.71 60.57 -2.24
N TYR A 652 15.81 61.32 -1.14
CA TYR A 652 17.07 61.46 -0.40
C TYR A 652 17.02 60.93 1.04
N GLY A 653 15.88 60.40 1.49
CA GLY A 653 15.77 59.79 2.81
C GLY A 653 14.37 59.34 3.18
N GLU A 654 14.25 58.72 4.35
CA GLU A 654 12.96 58.41 4.97
C GLU A 654 12.43 59.64 5.72
N GLY A 655 11.11 59.78 5.79
CA GLY A 655 10.45 60.91 6.46
C GLY A 655 10.79 61.03 7.94
N THR A 656 11.11 59.91 8.59
CA THR A 656 11.45 59.81 10.02
C THR A 656 12.89 60.16 10.35
N GLU A 657 13.79 60.28 9.37
CA GLU A 657 15.20 60.59 9.64
C GLU A 657 15.34 62.05 10.13
N PRO A 658 16.31 62.41 10.98
CA PRO A 658 16.57 63.82 11.28
C PRO A 658 17.10 64.54 10.02
N ILE A 659 16.83 65.84 9.86
CA ILE A 659 17.45 66.68 8.83
C ILE A 659 18.21 67.79 9.52
N ASP A 660 19.42 68.10 9.03
CA ASP A 660 20.17 69.25 9.51
C ASP A 660 19.49 70.56 9.08
N ALA A 661 19.68 71.63 9.85
CA ALA A 661 19.14 72.95 9.53
C ALA A 661 19.71 73.49 8.20
N ASP A 662 20.98 73.21 7.91
CA ASP A 662 21.64 73.60 6.67
C ASP A 662 21.07 72.84 5.47
N ASP A 663 20.82 71.54 5.61
CA ASP A 663 20.18 70.71 4.58
C ASP A 663 18.73 71.15 4.32
N LEU A 664 17.98 71.49 5.37
CA LEU A 664 16.61 71.99 5.23
C LEU A 664 16.58 73.33 4.48
N SER A 665 17.47 74.25 4.86
CA SER A 665 17.60 75.57 4.20
C SER A 665 18.00 75.39 2.73
N TYR A 666 18.89 74.43 2.46
CA TYR A 666 19.30 74.07 1.10
C TYR A 666 18.14 73.56 0.24
N TYR A 667 17.35 72.60 0.74
CA TYR A 667 16.21 72.07 -0.01
C TYR A 667 15.12 73.13 -0.23
N GLN A 668 14.90 74.02 0.75
CA GLN A 668 13.98 75.16 0.62
C GLN A 668 14.45 76.13 -0.46
N ALA A 669 15.73 76.54 -0.44
CA ALA A 669 16.31 77.41 -1.45
C ALA A 669 16.21 76.79 -2.86
N TYR A 670 16.51 75.49 -3.01
CA TYR A 670 16.35 74.80 -4.28
C TYR A 670 14.89 74.80 -4.77
N GLN A 671 13.95 74.48 -3.89
CA GLN A 671 12.53 74.41 -4.22
C GLN A 671 11.97 75.79 -4.61
N GLU A 672 12.33 76.85 -3.90
CA GLU A 672 11.96 78.23 -4.23
C GLU A 672 12.58 78.66 -5.56
N GLY A 673 13.86 78.32 -5.80
CA GLY A 673 14.54 78.59 -7.07
C GLY A 673 13.88 77.88 -8.25
N PHE A 674 13.50 76.62 -8.07
CA PHE A 674 12.81 75.86 -9.11
C PHE A 674 11.38 76.37 -9.37
N ALA A 675 10.65 76.78 -8.32
CA ALA A 675 9.34 77.40 -8.48
C ALA A 675 9.44 78.74 -9.24
N ALA A 676 10.44 79.56 -8.92
CA ALA A 676 10.72 80.82 -9.63
C ALA A 676 11.12 80.57 -11.09
N TYR A 677 11.91 79.54 -11.37
CA TYR A 677 12.26 79.12 -12.73
C TYR A 677 11.02 78.77 -13.56
N LEU A 678 10.10 77.97 -13.02
CA LEU A 678 8.84 77.65 -13.71
C LEU A 678 7.93 78.88 -13.87
N ALA A 679 7.97 79.83 -12.93
CA ALA A 679 7.23 81.09 -12.99
C ALA A 679 7.87 82.15 -13.91
N ARG A 680 9.02 81.84 -14.54
CA ARG A 680 9.82 82.76 -15.38
C ARG A 680 10.44 83.95 -14.63
N ASP A 681 10.50 83.89 -13.30
CA ASP A 681 11.27 84.84 -12.50
C ASP A 681 12.73 84.37 -12.40
N PHE A 682 13.49 84.59 -13.47
CA PHE A 682 14.88 84.12 -13.58
C PHE A 682 15.84 84.83 -12.64
N THR A 683 15.51 86.05 -12.21
CA THR A 683 16.30 86.79 -11.22
C THR A 683 16.20 86.12 -9.86
N LEU A 684 14.97 85.81 -9.42
CA LEU A 684 14.74 85.09 -8.17
C LEU A 684 15.26 83.65 -8.25
N ALA A 685 15.04 82.96 -9.38
CA ALA A 685 15.54 81.60 -9.59
C ALA A 685 17.06 81.52 -9.43
N ARG A 686 17.81 82.43 -10.07
CA ARG A 686 19.27 82.51 -9.96
C ARG A 686 19.71 82.75 -8.53
N ALA A 687 19.15 83.76 -7.86
CA ALA A 687 19.50 84.08 -6.47
C ALA A 687 19.31 82.89 -5.53
N LYS A 688 18.22 82.13 -5.72
CA LYS A 688 17.90 80.94 -4.92
C LYS A 688 18.75 79.72 -5.23
N PHE A 689 19.13 79.50 -6.49
CA PHE A 689 20.09 78.45 -6.82
C PHE A 689 21.51 78.78 -6.35
N ASP A 690 21.92 80.05 -6.40
CA ASP A 690 23.18 80.50 -5.79
C ASP A 690 23.18 80.32 -4.26
N GLU A 691 22.05 80.61 -3.60
CA GLU A 691 21.85 80.32 -2.17
C GLU A 691 22.00 78.81 -1.88
N ALA A 692 21.34 77.96 -2.69
CA ALA A 692 21.46 76.51 -2.56
C ALA A 692 22.92 76.03 -2.77
N LEU A 693 23.65 76.57 -3.76
CA LEU A 693 25.06 76.23 -3.97
C LEU A 693 25.99 76.77 -2.86
N SER A 694 25.63 77.87 -2.19
CA SER A 694 26.42 78.35 -1.05
C SER A 694 26.35 77.37 0.13
N LEU A 695 25.22 76.69 0.30
CA LEU A 695 25.00 75.66 1.32
C LEU A 695 25.54 74.29 0.88
N ARG A 696 25.46 73.95 -0.41
CA ARG A 696 25.99 72.70 -0.97
C ARG A 696 26.72 72.94 -2.30
N PRO A 697 28.02 73.31 -2.26
CA PRO A 697 28.77 73.72 -3.46
C PRO A 697 28.88 72.64 -4.56
N GLY A 698 28.77 71.37 -4.19
CA GLY A 698 28.90 70.23 -5.10
C GLY A 698 27.60 69.71 -5.71
N ASP A 699 26.44 70.35 -5.49
CA ASP A 699 25.18 69.86 -6.06
C ASP A 699 25.09 70.11 -7.57
N LEU A 700 25.21 69.03 -8.35
CA LEU A 700 25.13 69.11 -9.80
C LEU A 700 23.75 69.54 -10.30
N ALA A 701 22.68 69.22 -9.57
CA ALA A 701 21.33 69.63 -9.97
C ALA A 701 21.16 71.16 -9.94
N ALA A 702 21.72 71.86 -8.95
CA ALA A 702 21.66 73.32 -8.85
C ALA A 702 22.59 73.98 -9.87
N GLN A 703 23.78 73.42 -10.10
CA GLN A 703 24.69 73.88 -11.15
C GLN A 703 24.05 73.78 -12.53
N GLU A 704 23.40 72.65 -12.84
CA GLU A 704 22.70 72.42 -14.10
C GLU A 704 21.57 73.45 -14.31
N MET A 705 20.83 73.82 -13.25
CA MET A 705 19.83 74.88 -13.33
C MET A 705 20.43 76.26 -13.61
N LEU A 706 21.56 76.60 -12.98
CA LEU A 706 22.26 77.87 -13.24
C LEU A 706 22.82 77.94 -14.66
N THR A 707 23.49 76.89 -15.13
CA THR A 707 23.97 76.80 -16.51
C THR A 707 22.83 76.96 -17.50
N ARG A 708 21.65 76.39 -17.20
CA ARG A 708 20.46 76.60 -18.00
C ARG A 708 20.01 78.06 -18.00
N LEU A 709 19.95 78.70 -16.84
CA LEU A 709 19.60 80.12 -16.69
C LEU A 709 20.60 81.08 -17.37
N GLU A 710 21.83 80.67 -17.65
CA GLU A 710 22.78 81.45 -18.46
C GLU A 710 22.46 81.43 -19.96
N THR A 711 21.86 80.33 -20.43
CA THR A 711 21.52 80.14 -21.85
C THR A 711 20.11 80.62 -22.20
N LEU A 712 19.22 80.77 -21.22
CA LEU A 712 17.84 81.19 -21.41
C LEU A 712 17.70 82.71 -21.37
N LYS A 713 16.99 83.28 -22.36
CA LYS A 713 16.50 84.65 -22.34
C LYS A 713 14.98 84.64 -22.27
N ALA A 714 14.41 85.35 -21.30
CA ALA A 714 12.96 85.38 -21.07
C ALA A 714 12.17 85.85 -22.31
N GLU A 715 12.78 86.70 -23.13
CA GLU A 715 12.22 87.28 -24.35
C GLU A 715 12.11 86.27 -25.52
N ASP A 716 12.92 85.20 -25.51
CA ASP A 716 13.03 84.21 -26.58
C ASP A 716 12.18 82.94 -26.33
N LEU A 717 11.45 82.90 -25.21
CA LEU A 717 10.68 81.73 -24.79
C LEU A 717 9.27 81.72 -25.39
N PRO A 718 8.83 80.57 -25.95
CA PRO A 718 7.50 80.47 -26.52
C PRO A 718 6.41 80.56 -25.44
N ALA A 719 5.21 80.97 -25.83
CA ALA A 719 4.09 81.16 -24.89
C ALA A 719 3.74 79.88 -24.11
N ASP A 720 3.90 78.71 -24.74
CA ASP A 720 3.66 77.37 -24.20
C ASP A 720 4.91 76.73 -23.56
N TRP A 721 5.95 77.51 -23.25
CA TRP A 721 7.12 77.00 -22.54
C TRP A 721 6.74 76.42 -21.18
N ASP A 722 7.05 75.13 -20.99
CA ASP A 722 6.67 74.30 -19.85
C ASP A 722 7.82 74.02 -18.89
N GLY A 723 8.92 74.76 -19.02
CA GLY A 723 10.12 74.63 -18.18
C GLY A 723 10.99 73.42 -18.50
N SER A 724 10.59 72.59 -19.47
CA SER A 724 11.21 71.28 -19.65
C SER A 724 12.49 71.26 -20.49
N ILE A 725 13.37 70.31 -20.20
CA ILE A 725 14.58 70.06 -21.01
C ILE A 725 14.51 68.72 -21.72
N ALA A 726 14.93 68.69 -23.00
CA ALA A 726 15.09 67.44 -23.73
C ALA A 726 16.41 66.76 -23.33
N LEU A 727 16.34 65.57 -22.74
CA LEU A 727 17.52 64.74 -22.52
C LEU A 727 17.81 63.97 -23.81
N THR A 728 18.87 64.37 -24.52
CA THR A 728 19.29 63.77 -25.80
C THR A 728 20.21 62.56 -25.64
N GLU A 729 20.89 62.46 -24.49
CA GLU A 729 21.72 61.32 -24.11
C GLU A 729 20.91 60.31 -23.27
N LYS A 730 21.30 59.03 -23.38
CA LYS A 730 20.75 57.92 -22.59
C LYS A 730 21.36 57.90 -21.20
#